data_AF-A0AAN7W9H6-F1
#
_entry.id   AF-A0AAN7W9H6-F1
#
_cell.length_a   1.000
_cell.length_b   1.000
_cell.length_c   1.000
_cell.angle_alpha   90.00
_cell.angle_beta   90.00
_cell.angle_gamma   90.00
#
_symmetry.space_group_name_H-M   'P 1'
#
loop_
_entity.id
_entity.type
_entity.pdbx_description
1 polymer ?
#
loop_
_entity_poly.entity_id
_entity_poly.type
_entity_poly.pdbx_seq_one_letter_code
_entity_poly.pdbx_strand_id
1 'polypeptide(L)'
;MATPLNAESIHGRKATRSCLECRQRKVKCIWPDDADACRPCLERRRTCIPQVVALRDNHPGRITSRDRIAKLESTVAQLTQIVRRLEDNASTPGTYTVSDKYALTSRVNAAPDDEQGSESDSSDLSPINPPTHLRQLFEDGPLDFSDHNPMQSAAHAKQHTSGSRLHRANTALRQYMPSREDVATISAHAAPWLMITRALFVMPFGANAEAELLPLWDQVQNYDAHPAAIAVLLLSFVMSLQQIPVNEIPELSKGPRQGVSYIRQVSDAIEATIVMNDSVAGTMEGLEASLLWLRLQLVQTRIQKVWVCLRRVIALAELIGLPRAVQQQLPSDTSTTAPTPLPWQRDRSKRAAELWMAICSIDKLAGMMFNLPQSTIFPNLVREPVVNGLVNHQAYLSRLSDIASGIQDVDNQHARGLPPPELCEKVLRIDGQLRTLAGSLPPGWWQSDTRTLSPDQVIGFFHQYITIRSHVHLALKNQDSNQFMYSDLVCTEACRDLARRYAVLRGLLPTGFFACRIIDLQALTAAIFLLIKQHNPGNDVANTNLNGRSESSTSLVEEVVKTMDAGSQTVAGRFARESAQAIRSVAALLNSRDASGQHSLSLQVPLLGRIDVRRKARGLVAPSIPQDDKPAPSWKQLSNGPHAQAEAVDPLSHDGEDQSWFMEISSMPPFLSSYGEGGMVAESWLQWEGLD
;
A
#
# COMPACT_ATOMS: atom_id res chain seq x y z
N MET A 1 -23.84 -83.96 29.45
CA MET A 1 -23.29 -83.78 30.82
C MET A 1 -23.16 -82.29 31.08
N ALA A 2 -23.87 -81.82 32.13
CA ALA A 2 -23.57 -80.75 33.10
C ALA A 2 -22.26 -79.94 32.91
N THR A 3 -22.09 -78.65 33.23
CA THR A 3 -22.84 -77.52 33.84
C THR A 3 -21.90 -76.27 33.73
N PRO A 4 -22.36 -75.04 34.08
CA PRO A 4 -21.81 -73.74 33.64
C PRO A 4 -20.84 -73.12 34.65
N LEU A 5 -20.40 -71.87 34.44
CA LEU A 5 -20.19 -70.90 35.54
C LEU A 5 -20.39 -69.45 35.08
N ASN A 6 -20.98 -68.68 36.00
CA ASN A 6 -21.65 -67.40 35.85
C ASN A 6 -20.75 -66.16 35.96
N ALA A 7 -21.31 -65.09 35.40
CA ALA A 7 -21.16 -63.65 35.61
C ALA A 7 -20.45 -63.11 36.86
N GLU A 8 -19.72 -62.00 36.64
CA GLU A 8 -19.77 -60.80 37.48
C GLU A 8 -19.92 -59.54 36.62
N SER A 9 -20.89 -58.70 37.00
CA SER A 9 -21.25 -57.45 36.34
C SER A 9 -20.47 -56.26 36.90
N ILE A 10 -19.78 -55.51 36.03
CA ILE A 10 -19.31 -54.15 36.35
C ILE A 10 -20.27 -53.15 35.68
N HIS A 11 -20.97 -52.39 36.51
CA HIS A 11 -21.94 -51.35 36.11
C HIS A 11 -21.26 -50.23 35.30
N GLY A 12 -21.48 -50.23 33.98
CA GLY A 12 -21.10 -49.15 33.08
C GLY A 12 -21.96 -47.90 33.29
N ARG A 13 -21.31 -46.73 33.27
CA ARG A 13 -21.96 -45.40 33.30
C ARG A 13 -23.02 -45.32 32.18
N LYS A 14 -24.27 -45.04 32.55
CA LYS A 14 -25.38 -44.80 31.60
C LYS A 14 -25.02 -43.66 30.66
N ALA A 15 -24.92 -43.94 29.36
CA ALA A 15 -24.69 -42.94 28.33
C ALA A 15 -25.77 -41.85 28.38
N THR A 16 -25.37 -40.58 28.46
CA THR A 16 -26.26 -39.42 28.48
C THR A 16 -26.97 -39.26 27.13
N ARG A 17 -28.28 -39.52 27.09
CA ARG A 17 -29.13 -39.26 25.90
C ARG A 17 -29.25 -37.75 25.67
N SER A 18 -28.69 -37.22 24.57
CA SER A 18 -28.88 -35.81 24.16
C SER A 18 -29.75 -35.72 22.90
N CYS A 19 -30.59 -34.67 22.78
CA CYS A 19 -31.41 -34.41 21.59
C CYS A 19 -30.75 -33.37 20.66
N LEU A 20 -31.13 -33.36 19.38
CA LEU A 20 -30.54 -32.49 18.35
C LEU A 20 -30.72 -30.99 18.66
N GLU A 21 -31.91 -30.59 19.12
CA GLU A 21 -32.24 -29.20 19.45
C GLU A 21 -31.42 -28.67 20.64
N CYS A 22 -31.29 -29.44 21.72
CA CYS A 22 -30.48 -29.03 22.87
C CYS A 22 -28.99 -28.92 22.53
N ARG A 23 -28.49 -29.79 21.63
CA ARG A 23 -27.10 -29.71 21.14
C ARG A 23 -26.87 -28.48 20.26
N GLN A 24 -27.75 -28.20 19.31
CA GLN A 24 -27.63 -27.04 18.42
C GLN A 24 -27.64 -25.72 19.21
N ARG A 25 -28.43 -25.66 20.29
CA ARG A 25 -28.54 -24.50 21.16
C ARG A 25 -27.53 -24.48 22.32
N LYS A 26 -26.68 -25.50 22.45
CA LYS A 26 -25.71 -25.69 23.55
C LYS A 26 -26.33 -25.58 24.95
N VAL A 27 -27.52 -26.14 25.17
CA VAL A 27 -28.21 -26.16 26.48
C VAL A 27 -28.29 -27.59 27.05
N LYS A 28 -28.39 -27.71 28.38
CA LYS A 28 -28.39 -29.01 29.06
C LYS A 28 -29.67 -29.81 28.75
N CYS A 29 -29.51 -31.01 28.17
CA CYS A 29 -30.61 -31.90 27.83
C CYS A 29 -30.98 -32.78 29.03
N ILE A 30 -32.16 -32.58 29.61
CA ILE A 30 -32.64 -33.31 30.78
C ILE A 30 -33.91 -34.08 30.40
N TRP A 31 -33.86 -35.40 30.54
CA TRP A 31 -34.99 -36.30 30.29
C TRP A 31 -35.64 -36.69 31.62
N PRO A 32 -36.95 -36.48 31.78
CA PRO A 32 -37.72 -37.13 32.84
C PRO A 32 -37.75 -38.65 32.60
N ASP A 33 -37.85 -39.44 33.67
CA ASP A 33 -38.03 -40.89 33.56
C ASP A 33 -39.33 -41.19 32.79
N ASP A 34 -39.22 -42.03 31.75
CA ASP A 34 -40.29 -42.45 30.82
C ASP A 34 -41.00 -41.38 29.97
N ALA A 35 -40.33 -40.24 29.68
CA ALA A 35 -40.87 -39.22 28.77
C ALA A 35 -40.26 -39.25 27.34
N ASP A 36 -41.10 -39.08 26.32
CA ASP A 36 -40.69 -39.05 24.90
C ASP A 36 -39.99 -37.75 24.45
N ALA A 37 -39.98 -36.72 25.30
CA ALA A 37 -39.31 -35.45 25.03
C ALA A 37 -38.55 -34.93 26.25
N CYS A 38 -37.39 -34.29 26.00
CA CYS A 38 -36.64 -33.62 27.06
C CYS A 38 -37.36 -32.35 27.53
N ARG A 39 -37.18 -32.02 28.82
CA ARG A 39 -37.86 -30.89 29.48
C ARG A 39 -37.70 -29.54 28.74
N PRO A 40 -36.50 -29.15 28.25
CA PRO A 40 -36.34 -27.91 27.50
C PRO A 40 -37.12 -27.85 26.18
N CYS A 41 -37.31 -28.98 25.50
CA CYS A 41 -38.11 -29.05 24.27
C CYS A 41 -39.60 -29.00 24.57
N LEU A 42 -40.03 -29.63 25.68
CA LEU A 42 -41.42 -29.66 26.12
C LEU A 42 -41.92 -28.26 26.54
N GLU A 43 -41.15 -27.55 27.36
CA GLU A 43 -41.46 -26.17 27.79
C GLU A 43 -41.58 -25.20 26.61
N ARG A 44 -40.88 -25.48 25.50
CA ARG A 44 -40.84 -24.63 24.30
C ARG A 44 -41.76 -25.12 23.18
N ARG A 45 -42.54 -26.19 23.41
CA ARG A 45 -43.41 -26.85 22.41
C ARG A 45 -42.69 -27.14 21.08
N ARG A 46 -41.46 -27.65 21.16
CA ARG A 46 -40.64 -28.03 20.00
C ARG A 46 -40.47 -29.54 19.93
N THR A 47 -40.42 -30.08 18.71
CA THR A 47 -40.23 -31.52 18.48
C THR A 47 -38.87 -31.98 19.02
N CYS A 48 -38.88 -32.90 19.98
CA CYS A 48 -37.66 -33.41 20.60
C CYS A 48 -37.20 -34.69 19.89
N ILE A 49 -36.10 -34.62 19.14
CA ILE A 49 -35.57 -35.78 18.40
C ILE A 49 -34.34 -36.34 19.13
N PRO A 50 -34.43 -37.51 19.81
CA PRO A 50 -33.29 -38.15 20.47
C PRO A 50 -32.32 -38.74 19.45
N GLN A 51 -31.01 -38.53 19.67
CA GLN A 51 -29.96 -38.92 18.71
C GLN A 51 -29.86 -40.44 18.45
N VAL A 52 -30.40 -41.30 19.31
CA VAL A 52 -30.27 -42.76 19.17
C VAL A 52 -31.24 -43.34 18.13
N VAL A 53 -32.26 -42.59 17.70
CA VAL A 53 -33.23 -43.04 16.67
C VAL A 53 -32.84 -42.59 15.25
N ALA A 54 -31.78 -41.80 15.08
CA ALA A 54 -31.34 -41.32 13.76
C ALA A 54 -30.33 -42.24 13.04
N LEU A 55 -30.30 -43.55 13.35
CA LEU A 55 -29.48 -44.52 12.61
C LEU A 55 -30.24 -45.36 11.58
N ARG A 56 -31.55 -45.20 11.44
CA ARG A 56 -32.31 -45.80 10.35
C ARG A 56 -33.49 -44.91 9.98
N ASP A 57 -33.22 -43.89 9.19
CA ASP A 57 -34.20 -43.45 8.20
C ASP A 57 -33.48 -42.98 6.94
N ASN A 58 -33.75 -43.75 5.90
CA ASN A 58 -33.20 -43.68 4.56
C ASN A 58 -34.03 -42.63 3.80
N HIS A 59 -33.63 -41.36 3.84
CA HIS A 59 -34.21 -40.35 2.95
C HIS A 59 -33.53 -40.42 1.57
N PRO A 60 -34.27 -40.77 0.50
CA PRO A 60 -33.75 -40.70 -0.87
C PRO A 60 -33.77 -39.22 -1.28
N GLY A 61 -32.60 -38.59 -1.46
CA GLY A 61 -32.59 -37.20 -1.91
C GLY A 61 -31.34 -36.37 -1.68
N ARG A 62 -30.20 -36.93 -1.25
CA ARG A 62 -28.90 -36.24 -1.37
C ARG A 62 -28.19 -36.75 -2.62
N ILE A 63 -28.51 -36.11 -3.76
CA ILE A 63 -27.71 -36.24 -4.97
C ILE A 63 -26.31 -35.72 -4.61
N THR A 64 -25.31 -36.61 -4.60
CA THR A 64 -23.94 -36.19 -4.34
C THR A 64 -23.46 -35.30 -5.49
N SER A 65 -22.51 -34.40 -5.24
CA SER A 65 -21.92 -33.58 -6.31
C SER A 65 -21.43 -34.43 -7.49
N ARG A 66 -20.97 -35.66 -7.20
CA ARG A 66 -20.60 -36.67 -8.20
C ARG A 66 -21.77 -37.17 -9.04
N ASP A 67 -22.91 -37.49 -8.44
CA ASP A 67 -24.10 -37.93 -9.18
C ASP A 67 -24.68 -36.80 -10.04
N ARG A 68 -24.58 -35.56 -9.56
CA ARG A 68 -25.02 -34.36 -10.28
C ARG A 68 -24.12 -34.07 -11.49
N ILE A 69 -22.81 -34.27 -11.34
CA ILE A 69 -21.84 -34.18 -12.44
C ILE A 69 -22.07 -35.31 -13.46
N ALA A 70 -22.26 -36.56 -13.02
CA ALA A 70 -22.55 -37.67 -13.94
C ALA A 70 -23.86 -37.46 -14.73
N LYS A 71 -24.88 -36.88 -14.10
CA LYS A 71 -26.14 -36.54 -14.77
C LYS A 71 -25.99 -35.37 -15.75
N LEU A 72 -25.14 -34.39 -15.43
CA LEU A 72 -24.79 -33.28 -16.33
C LEU A 72 -23.96 -33.76 -17.53
N GLU A 73 -22.97 -34.62 -17.31
CA GLU A 73 -22.18 -35.24 -18.38
C GLU A 73 -23.06 -36.07 -19.31
N SER A 74 -24.01 -36.82 -18.76
CA SER A 74 -25.02 -37.56 -19.53
C SER A 74 -25.94 -36.66 -20.36
N THR A 75 -26.37 -35.52 -19.82
CA THR A 75 -27.25 -34.58 -20.55
C THR A 75 -26.49 -33.80 -21.61
N VAL A 76 -25.25 -33.41 -21.35
CA VAL A 76 -24.36 -32.79 -22.33
C VAL A 76 -24.05 -33.74 -23.48
N ALA A 77 -23.79 -35.03 -23.19
CA ALA A 77 -23.59 -36.04 -24.22
C ALA A 77 -24.86 -36.24 -25.08
N GLN A 78 -26.04 -36.25 -24.48
CA GLN A 78 -27.32 -36.34 -25.22
C GLN A 78 -27.58 -35.09 -26.08
N LEU A 79 -27.32 -33.89 -25.56
CA LEU A 79 -27.46 -32.65 -26.33
C LEU A 79 -26.47 -32.60 -27.50
N THR A 80 -25.23 -33.03 -27.30
CA THR A 80 -24.23 -33.11 -28.37
C THR A 80 -24.65 -34.11 -29.45
N GLN A 81 -25.28 -35.23 -29.07
CA GLN A 81 -25.83 -36.22 -30.00
C GLN A 81 -27.04 -35.67 -30.78
N ILE A 82 -27.89 -34.86 -30.14
CA ILE A 82 -29.05 -34.22 -30.78
C ILE A 82 -28.60 -33.14 -31.77
N VAL A 83 -27.61 -32.31 -31.39
CA VAL A 83 -27.04 -31.29 -32.27
C VAL A 83 -26.40 -31.92 -33.50
N ARG A 84 -25.61 -32.99 -33.33
CA ARG A 84 -25.04 -33.73 -34.47
C ARG A 84 -26.09 -34.35 -35.38
N ARG A 85 -27.20 -34.85 -34.83
CA ARG A 85 -28.34 -35.36 -35.62
C ARG A 85 -29.10 -34.27 -36.36
N LEU A 86 -29.16 -33.06 -35.80
CA LEU A 86 -29.77 -31.90 -36.46
C LEU A 86 -28.88 -31.34 -37.57
N GLU A 87 -27.56 -31.39 -37.39
CA GLU A 87 -26.56 -31.05 -38.41
C GLU A 87 -26.54 -32.07 -39.56
N ASP A 88 -26.68 -33.37 -39.26
CA ASP A 88 -26.80 -34.43 -40.27
C ASP A 88 -28.13 -34.35 -41.05
N ASN A 89 -29.23 -33.93 -40.40
CA ASN A 89 -30.54 -33.77 -41.05
C ASN A 89 -30.69 -32.45 -41.84
N ALA A 90 -29.80 -31.47 -41.64
CA ALA A 90 -29.80 -30.21 -42.38
C ALA A 90 -28.99 -30.27 -43.69
N SER A 91 -28.33 -31.41 -43.97
CA SER A 91 -27.47 -31.60 -45.14
C SER A 91 -28.05 -32.60 -46.15
N THR A 92 -29.19 -32.29 -46.78
CA THR A 92 -29.49 -32.79 -48.15
C THR A 92 -30.58 -31.95 -48.84
N PRO A 93 -30.47 -31.68 -50.16
CA PRO A 93 -31.29 -30.69 -50.85
C PRO A 93 -32.53 -31.30 -51.53
N GLY A 94 -33.67 -30.60 -51.49
CA GLY A 94 -34.86 -30.98 -52.24
C GLY A 94 -36.04 -30.01 -52.10
N THR A 95 -36.20 -29.19 -53.15
CA THR A 95 -37.39 -28.52 -53.72
C THR A 95 -38.75 -28.73 -53.03
N TYR A 96 -39.57 -27.67 -52.88
CA TYR A 96 -40.97 -27.53 -53.36
C TYR A 96 -41.73 -26.36 -52.66
N THR A 97 -42.05 -25.37 -53.49
CA THR A 97 -43.15 -24.37 -53.55
C THR A 97 -44.26 -24.23 -52.47
N VAL A 98 -44.45 -22.97 -52.04
CA VAL A 98 -45.69 -22.13 -51.96
C VAL A 98 -46.89 -22.61 -51.11
N SER A 99 -47.30 -21.80 -50.12
CA SER A 99 -48.53 -20.98 -50.18
C SER A 99 -48.89 -20.29 -48.85
N ASP A 100 -49.22 -19.01 -48.99
CA ASP A 100 -49.80 -18.01 -48.07
C ASP A 100 -50.92 -18.50 -47.11
N LYS A 101 -51.11 -17.77 -45.99
CA LYS A 101 -52.23 -16.79 -45.86
C LYS A 101 -52.39 -16.09 -44.48
N TYR A 102 -52.42 -14.74 -44.59
CA TYR A 102 -53.09 -13.67 -43.81
C TYR A 102 -52.64 -13.41 -42.34
N ALA A 103 -51.98 -12.31 -41.96
CA ALA A 103 -52.13 -10.85 -42.17
C ALA A 103 -53.14 -10.15 -41.22
N LEU A 104 -52.67 -9.11 -40.52
CA LEU A 104 -53.31 -7.80 -40.15
C LEU A 104 -52.39 -7.07 -39.14
N THR A 105 -51.44 -6.21 -39.57
CA THR A 105 -51.49 -4.71 -39.68
C THR A 105 -51.66 -3.98 -38.33
N SER A 106 -50.88 -2.97 -37.93
CA SER A 106 -50.41 -1.80 -38.71
C SER A 106 -49.36 -0.92 -37.98
N ARG A 107 -48.28 -0.55 -38.71
CA ARG A 107 -47.52 0.75 -38.84
C ARG A 107 -46.86 1.37 -37.57
N VAL A 108 -45.60 1.84 -37.59
CA VAL A 108 -44.99 2.88 -38.46
C VAL A 108 -43.44 2.78 -38.53
N ASN A 109 -42.91 2.88 -39.76
CA ASN A 109 -41.62 3.36 -40.31
C ASN A 109 -40.27 3.22 -39.54
N ALA A 110 -39.38 2.39 -40.09
CA ALA A 110 -37.92 2.58 -40.06
C ALA A 110 -37.33 2.16 -41.43
N ALA A 111 -36.43 2.98 -41.98
CA ALA A 111 -35.65 2.71 -43.19
C ALA A 111 -34.43 1.80 -42.86
N PRO A 112 -33.84 1.10 -43.84
CA PRO A 112 -33.08 -0.12 -43.60
C PRO A 112 -31.63 0.14 -43.20
N ASP A 113 -31.21 -0.49 -42.10
CA ASP A 113 -29.81 -0.78 -41.80
C ASP A 113 -29.43 -2.07 -42.54
N ASP A 114 -28.35 -2.00 -43.33
CA ASP A 114 -27.69 -3.14 -43.94
C ASP A 114 -26.98 -3.97 -42.85
N GLU A 115 -27.40 -5.22 -42.70
CA GLU A 115 -26.71 -6.24 -41.93
C GLU A 115 -25.41 -6.65 -42.65
N GLN A 116 -24.27 -6.16 -42.17
CA GLN A 116 -23.00 -6.88 -42.25
C GLN A 116 -22.50 -7.12 -40.82
N GLY A 117 -22.92 -8.25 -40.26
CA GLY A 117 -22.40 -8.76 -38.99
C GLY A 117 -20.92 -9.12 -39.13
N SER A 118 -20.06 -8.20 -38.74
CA SER A 118 -18.69 -8.53 -38.34
C SER A 118 -18.77 -9.12 -36.93
N GLU A 119 -18.46 -10.41 -36.80
CA GLU A 119 -18.20 -11.03 -35.50
C GLU A 119 -17.00 -10.31 -34.86
N SER A 120 -17.31 -9.33 -34.00
CA SER A 120 -16.30 -8.60 -33.24
C SER A 120 -15.96 -9.36 -31.97
N ASP A 121 -14.69 -9.71 -31.89
CA ASP A 121 -13.91 -10.39 -30.86
C ASP A 121 -13.93 -9.66 -29.49
N SER A 122 -15.12 -9.47 -28.90
CA SER A 122 -15.30 -8.65 -27.69
C SER A 122 -15.06 -9.39 -26.36
N SER A 123 -14.45 -10.57 -26.39
CA SER A 123 -14.09 -11.36 -25.19
C SER A 123 -12.83 -10.87 -24.46
N ASP A 124 -12.11 -9.87 -25.00
CA ASP A 124 -10.72 -9.59 -24.59
C ASP A 124 -10.52 -8.63 -23.39
N LEU A 125 -11.61 -8.08 -22.82
CA LEU A 125 -11.51 -7.05 -21.77
C LEU A 125 -11.87 -7.50 -20.35
N SER A 126 -11.98 -8.80 -20.06
CA SER A 126 -12.18 -9.24 -18.66
C SER A 126 -10.85 -9.32 -17.91
N PRO A 127 -10.66 -8.62 -16.77
CA PRO A 127 -9.58 -8.91 -15.82
C PRO A 127 -9.69 -10.36 -15.33
N ILE A 128 -8.68 -10.88 -14.62
CA ILE A 128 -8.76 -12.18 -13.93
C ILE A 128 -10.12 -12.25 -13.25
N ASN A 129 -11.02 -13.12 -13.73
CA ASN A 129 -12.43 -13.06 -13.35
C ASN A 129 -12.54 -12.90 -11.82
N PRO A 130 -13.14 -11.80 -11.30
CA PRO A 130 -13.43 -11.72 -9.88
C PRO A 130 -14.15 -13.00 -9.49
N PRO A 131 -13.93 -13.50 -8.26
CA PRO A 131 -14.60 -14.72 -7.85
C PRO A 131 -16.11 -14.55 -8.07
N THR A 132 -16.77 -15.60 -8.53
CA THR A 132 -18.17 -15.53 -8.97
C THR A 132 -19.09 -14.89 -7.92
N HIS A 133 -18.79 -15.06 -6.63
CA HIS A 133 -19.53 -14.43 -5.53
C HIS A 133 -19.40 -12.89 -5.46
N LEU A 134 -18.26 -12.30 -5.85
CA LEU A 134 -18.12 -10.84 -5.89
C LEU A 134 -18.84 -10.24 -7.11
N ARG A 135 -18.87 -10.95 -8.24
CA ARG A 135 -19.71 -10.54 -9.39
C ARG A 135 -21.17 -10.51 -8.99
N GLN A 136 -21.64 -11.57 -8.33
CA GLN A 136 -23.02 -11.63 -7.82
C GLN A 136 -23.32 -10.55 -6.76
N LEU A 137 -22.33 -10.11 -5.99
CA LEU A 137 -22.52 -9.08 -4.96
C LEU A 137 -22.60 -7.65 -5.54
N PHE A 138 -21.83 -7.37 -6.60
CA PHE A 138 -21.67 -6.01 -7.13
C PHE A 138 -22.39 -5.78 -8.46
N GLU A 139 -22.61 -6.82 -9.25
CA GLU A 139 -23.20 -6.71 -10.58
C GLU A 139 -24.71 -6.98 -10.58
N ASP A 140 -25.18 -7.85 -9.69
CA ASP A 140 -26.60 -8.10 -9.48
C ASP A 140 -27.14 -7.04 -8.50
N GLY A 141 -28.13 -6.26 -8.96
CA GLY A 141 -28.84 -5.30 -8.10
C GLY A 141 -29.48 -5.99 -6.89
N PRO A 142 -30.00 -5.22 -5.90
CA PRO A 142 -30.60 -5.79 -4.70
C PRO A 142 -31.56 -6.92 -5.08
N LEU A 143 -31.33 -8.12 -4.53
CA LEU A 143 -31.98 -9.40 -4.83
C LEU A 143 -33.48 -9.25 -5.07
N ASP A 144 -33.87 -8.91 -6.30
CA ASP A 144 -35.25 -8.94 -6.74
C ASP A 144 -35.49 -10.34 -7.31
N PHE A 145 -36.20 -11.16 -6.55
CA PHE A 145 -36.52 -12.55 -6.90
C PHE A 145 -37.58 -12.65 -8.01
N SER A 146 -37.74 -11.62 -8.83
CA SER A 146 -38.70 -11.62 -9.93
C SER A 146 -38.10 -12.28 -11.18
N ASP A 147 -38.71 -13.40 -11.57
CA ASP A 147 -38.37 -14.25 -12.71
C ASP A 147 -38.49 -13.52 -14.07
N HIS A 148 -37.54 -12.66 -14.43
CA HIS A 148 -37.37 -12.18 -15.79
C HIS A 148 -35.90 -12.01 -16.11
N ASN A 149 -35.40 -12.78 -17.10
CA ASN A 149 -34.01 -12.89 -17.57
C ASN A 149 -33.28 -11.53 -17.67
N PRO A 150 -32.64 -11.02 -16.60
CA PRO A 150 -32.13 -9.65 -16.52
C PRO A 150 -30.64 -9.57 -16.90
N MET A 151 -29.98 -10.72 -17.01
CA MET A 151 -28.53 -10.83 -17.15
C MET A 151 -28.03 -10.36 -18.52
N GLN A 152 -28.81 -10.54 -19.58
CA GLN A 152 -28.46 -10.05 -20.93
C GLN A 152 -28.74 -8.55 -21.08
N SER A 153 -29.90 -8.06 -20.60
CA SER A 153 -30.27 -6.64 -20.72
C SER A 153 -29.38 -5.72 -19.88
N ALA A 154 -28.99 -6.13 -18.66
CA ALA A 154 -28.07 -5.36 -17.83
C ALA A 154 -26.62 -5.39 -18.38
N ALA A 155 -26.19 -6.52 -18.96
CA ALA A 155 -24.87 -6.63 -19.60
C ALA A 155 -24.76 -5.74 -20.85
N HIS A 156 -25.76 -5.74 -21.72
CA HIS A 156 -25.80 -4.87 -22.90
C HIS A 156 -25.86 -3.38 -22.51
N ALA A 157 -26.68 -2.99 -21.53
CA ALA A 157 -26.72 -1.61 -21.02
C ALA A 157 -25.39 -1.17 -20.38
N LYS A 158 -24.71 -2.04 -19.64
CA LYS A 158 -23.36 -1.78 -19.08
C LYS A 158 -22.29 -1.70 -20.18
N GLN A 159 -22.36 -2.51 -21.23
CA GLN A 159 -21.44 -2.46 -22.38
C GLN A 159 -21.60 -1.14 -23.17
N HIS A 160 -22.83 -0.73 -23.49
CA HIS A 160 -23.08 0.55 -24.20
C HIS A 160 -22.64 1.77 -23.36
N THR A 161 -22.91 1.78 -22.05
CA THR A 161 -22.48 2.88 -21.16
C THR A 161 -20.96 2.86 -20.88
N SER A 162 -20.32 1.70 -20.93
CA SER A 162 -18.85 1.59 -20.88
C SER A 162 -18.20 2.13 -22.15
N GLY A 163 -18.72 1.76 -23.33
CA GLY A 163 -18.25 2.25 -24.62
C GLY A 163 -18.36 3.78 -24.77
N SER A 164 -19.49 4.36 -24.37
CA SER A 164 -19.67 5.83 -24.37
C SER A 164 -18.68 6.54 -23.43
N ARG A 165 -18.40 5.97 -22.24
CA ARG A 165 -17.41 6.53 -21.31
C ARG A 165 -15.99 6.45 -21.84
N LEU A 166 -15.61 5.33 -22.45
CA LEU A 166 -14.31 5.15 -23.09
C LEU A 166 -14.12 6.13 -24.24
N HIS A 167 -15.14 6.31 -25.08
CA HIS A 167 -15.11 7.27 -26.17
C HIS A 167 -14.92 8.70 -25.65
N ARG A 168 -15.70 9.13 -24.65
CA ARG A 168 -15.56 10.45 -24.02
C ARG A 168 -14.17 10.68 -23.42
N ALA A 169 -13.61 9.69 -22.73
CA ALA A 169 -12.26 9.76 -22.18
C ALA A 169 -11.21 9.90 -23.30
N ASN A 170 -11.36 9.13 -24.38
CA ASN A 170 -10.49 9.20 -25.55
C ASN A 170 -10.53 10.59 -26.20
N THR A 171 -11.72 11.13 -26.47
CA THR A 171 -11.90 12.48 -27.06
C THR A 171 -11.28 13.56 -26.19
N ALA A 172 -11.49 13.51 -24.87
CA ALA A 172 -10.94 14.50 -23.94
C ALA A 172 -9.41 14.46 -23.88
N LEU A 173 -8.79 13.28 -23.82
CA LEU A 173 -7.34 13.14 -23.75
C LEU A 173 -6.65 13.52 -25.07
N ARG A 174 -7.27 13.25 -26.23
CA ARG A 174 -6.69 13.60 -27.54
C ARG A 174 -6.47 15.10 -27.74
N GLN A 175 -7.25 15.95 -27.07
CA GLN A 175 -7.06 17.42 -27.10
C GLN A 175 -5.69 17.86 -26.59
N TYR A 176 -5.04 17.02 -25.78
CA TYR A 176 -3.73 17.27 -25.20
C TYR A 176 -2.61 16.49 -25.88
N MET A 177 -2.86 15.78 -26.99
CA MET A 177 -1.79 15.03 -27.64
C MET A 177 -0.65 15.95 -28.13
N PRO A 178 0.61 15.68 -27.75
CA PRO A 178 1.76 16.40 -28.30
C PRO A 178 1.93 16.10 -29.79
N SER A 179 2.65 16.97 -30.51
CA SER A 179 3.04 16.64 -31.88
C SER A 179 4.08 15.53 -31.88
N ARG A 180 4.21 14.82 -33.00
CA ARG A 180 5.22 13.76 -33.14
C ARG A 180 6.65 14.30 -32.99
N GLU A 181 6.88 15.53 -33.44
CA GLU A 181 8.15 16.25 -33.30
C GLU A 181 8.44 16.58 -31.82
N ASP A 182 7.45 17.10 -31.08
CA ASP A 182 7.59 17.36 -29.65
C ASP A 182 7.98 16.07 -28.89
N VAL A 183 7.35 14.94 -29.22
CA VAL A 183 7.66 13.64 -28.60
C VAL A 183 9.08 13.20 -28.91
N ALA A 184 9.53 13.35 -30.16
CA ALA A 184 10.89 13.02 -30.54
C ALA A 184 11.91 13.84 -29.73
N THR A 185 11.71 15.16 -29.64
CA THR A 185 12.61 16.06 -28.91
C THR A 185 12.63 15.76 -27.41
N ILE A 186 11.46 15.60 -26.80
CA ILE A 186 11.35 15.42 -25.33
C ILE A 186 11.75 14.02 -24.89
N SER A 187 11.61 13.00 -25.77
CA SER A 187 11.99 11.62 -25.44
C SER A 187 13.45 11.48 -25.03
N ALA A 188 14.36 12.29 -25.59
CA ALA A 188 15.78 12.30 -25.23
C ALA A 188 16.06 12.64 -23.76
N HIS A 189 15.10 13.26 -23.06
CA HIS A 189 15.20 13.58 -21.64
C HIS A 189 14.53 12.52 -20.73
N ALA A 190 13.96 11.46 -21.31
CA ALA A 190 13.23 10.44 -20.58
C ALA A 190 14.14 9.37 -19.94
N ALA A 191 15.31 9.11 -20.54
CA ALA A 191 16.17 7.99 -20.15
C ALA A 191 16.53 7.94 -18.65
N PRO A 192 16.93 9.04 -17.97
CA PRO A 192 17.38 8.95 -16.58
C PRO A 192 16.27 8.53 -15.61
N TRP A 193 15.07 9.08 -15.75
CA TRP A 193 13.97 8.76 -14.84
C TRP A 193 13.36 7.40 -15.18
N LEU A 194 13.23 7.06 -16.47
CA LEU A 194 12.73 5.75 -16.92
C LEU A 194 13.62 4.61 -16.45
N MET A 195 14.95 4.80 -16.51
CA MET A 195 15.92 3.81 -16.04
C MET A 195 15.73 3.49 -14.56
N ILE A 196 15.55 4.50 -13.70
CA ILE A 196 15.33 4.27 -12.27
C ILE A 196 13.94 3.65 -12.03
N THR A 197 12.89 4.15 -12.69
CA THR A 197 11.54 3.61 -12.47
C THR A 197 11.43 2.16 -12.89
N ARG A 198 11.95 1.77 -14.07
CA ARG A 198 11.87 0.36 -14.54
C ARG A 198 12.66 -0.59 -13.65
N ALA A 199 13.78 -0.13 -13.10
CA ALA A 199 14.62 -0.94 -12.23
C ALA A 199 13.96 -1.18 -10.87
N LEU A 200 13.16 -0.23 -10.37
CA LEU A 200 12.56 -0.29 -9.04
C LEU A 200 11.11 -0.80 -9.04
N PHE A 201 10.31 -0.43 -10.04
CA PHE A 201 8.89 -0.74 -10.13
C PHE A 201 8.53 -1.19 -11.55
N VAL A 202 8.05 -2.44 -11.70
CA VAL A 202 7.59 -2.94 -13.01
C VAL A 202 6.32 -2.21 -13.42
N MET A 203 6.32 -1.67 -14.63
CA MET A 203 5.19 -1.01 -15.28
C MET A 203 4.96 -1.71 -16.62
N PRO A 204 4.19 -2.81 -16.66
CA PRO A 204 4.10 -3.71 -17.82
C PRO A 204 3.53 -3.11 -19.12
N PHE A 205 2.88 -1.95 -19.09
CA PHE A 205 2.22 -1.32 -20.25
C PHE A 205 2.87 0.00 -20.68
N GLY A 206 3.85 0.50 -19.92
CA GLY A 206 4.52 1.77 -20.14
C GLY A 206 5.79 1.63 -20.96
N ALA A 207 6.29 2.77 -21.45
CA ALA A 207 7.58 2.82 -22.12
C ALA A 207 8.70 2.49 -21.11
N ASN A 208 9.56 1.53 -21.47
CA ASN A 208 10.70 1.11 -20.66
C ASN A 208 12.02 1.78 -21.08
N ALA A 209 11.99 2.47 -22.21
CA ALA A 209 13.10 3.22 -22.78
C ALA A 209 12.58 4.46 -23.54
N GLU A 210 13.44 5.46 -23.69
CA GLU A 210 13.14 6.66 -24.49
C GLU A 210 12.71 6.31 -25.92
N ALA A 211 13.36 5.31 -26.53
CA ALA A 211 13.09 4.87 -27.89
C ALA A 211 11.70 4.27 -28.08
N GLU A 212 11.02 3.85 -27.00
CA GLU A 212 9.67 3.28 -27.04
C GLU A 212 8.57 4.36 -27.02
N LEU A 213 8.89 5.62 -26.71
CA LEU A 213 7.89 6.70 -26.63
C LEU A 213 7.29 7.07 -28.01
N LEU A 214 8.10 7.08 -29.07
CA LEU A 214 7.62 7.34 -30.43
C LEU A 214 6.74 6.20 -30.98
N PRO A 215 7.15 4.92 -30.90
CA PRO A 215 6.29 3.79 -31.23
C PRO A 215 4.97 3.79 -30.45
N LEU A 216 5.02 4.14 -29.15
CA LEU A 216 3.82 4.27 -28.33
C LEU A 216 2.92 5.40 -28.85
N TRP A 217 3.49 6.55 -29.25
CA TRP A 217 2.74 7.64 -29.88
C TRP A 217 2.06 7.20 -31.17
N ASP A 218 2.77 6.46 -32.04
CA ASP A 218 2.22 5.94 -33.29
C ASP A 218 1.06 4.96 -33.01
N GLN A 219 1.19 4.07 -32.02
CA GLN A 219 0.16 3.10 -31.62
C GLN A 219 -1.13 3.77 -31.13
N VAL A 220 -1.02 4.83 -30.32
CA VAL A 220 -2.20 5.49 -29.73
C VAL A 220 -2.89 6.48 -30.69
N GLN A 221 -2.33 6.73 -31.87
CA GLN A 221 -3.05 7.49 -32.91
C GLN A 221 -4.28 6.74 -33.42
N ASN A 222 -4.28 5.41 -33.36
CA ASN A 222 -5.42 4.58 -33.76
C ASN A 222 -6.69 4.98 -33.00
N TYR A 223 -7.82 5.13 -33.70
CA TYR A 223 -9.09 5.57 -33.10
C TYR A 223 -9.54 4.66 -31.96
N ASP A 224 -9.29 3.35 -32.08
CA ASP A 224 -9.67 2.32 -31.11
C ASP A 224 -8.69 2.18 -29.93
N ALA A 225 -7.69 3.06 -29.83
CA ALA A 225 -6.73 3.02 -28.73
C ALA A 225 -7.42 3.19 -27.37
N HIS A 226 -7.09 2.32 -26.41
CA HIS A 226 -7.64 2.40 -25.07
C HIS A 226 -7.22 3.72 -24.38
N PRO A 227 -8.13 4.44 -23.70
CA PRO A 227 -7.81 5.73 -23.07
C PRO A 227 -6.64 5.69 -22.09
N ALA A 228 -6.44 4.55 -21.40
CA ALA A 228 -5.31 4.38 -20.50
C ALA A 228 -3.95 4.40 -21.23
N ALA A 229 -3.86 3.87 -22.45
CA ALA A 229 -2.62 3.92 -23.24
C ALA A 229 -2.27 5.37 -23.64
N ILE A 230 -3.28 6.17 -24.01
CA ILE A 230 -3.11 7.60 -24.25
C ILE A 230 -2.61 8.30 -22.96
N ALA A 231 -3.19 7.97 -21.81
CA ALA A 231 -2.78 8.54 -20.53
C ALA A 231 -1.33 8.16 -20.16
N VAL A 232 -0.91 6.92 -20.37
CA VAL A 232 0.47 6.47 -20.13
C VAL A 232 1.47 7.25 -20.98
N LEU A 233 1.18 7.47 -22.26
CA LEU A 233 2.02 8.28 -23.13
C LEU A 233 2.07 9.75 -22.65
N LEU A 234 0.91 10.35 -22.39
CA LEU A 234 0.82 11.74 -21.93
C LEU A 234 1.57 11.94 -20.62
N LEU A 235 1.44 11.02 -19.65
CA LEU A 235 2.16 11.04 -18.38
C LEU A 235 3.67 10.91 -18.58
N SER A 236 4.10 9.97 -19.42
CA SER A 236 5.52 9.78 -19.74
C SER A 236 6.11 11.02 -20.41
N PHE A 237 5.35 11.67 -21.30
CA PHE A 237 5.73 12.91 -21.94
C PHE A 237 5.86 14.06 -20.94
N VAL A 238 4.85 14.31 -20.10
CA VAL A 238 4.91 15.42 -19.12
C VAL A 238 5.95 15.18 -18.03
N MET A 239 6.18 13.94 -17.62
CA MET A 239 7.26 13.61 -16.69
C MET A 239 8.64 13.85 -17.31
N SER A 240 8.81 13.57 -18.60
CA SER A 240 10.05 13.85 -19.33
C SER A 240 10.25 15.35 -19.54
N LEU A 241 9.17 16.09 -19.85
CA LEU A 241 9.19 17.55 -19.92
C LEU A 241 9.62 18.19 -18.59
N GLN A 242 9.21 17.63 -17.45
CA GLN A 242 9.64 18.11 -16.13
C GLN A 242 11.14 17.95 -15.87
N GLN A 243 11.85 17.08 -16.59
CA GLN A 243 13.29 16.90 -16.40
C GLN A 243 14.11 18.02 -17.05
N ILE A 244 13.50 18.84 -17.92
CA ILE A 244 14.15 19.92 -18.66
C ILE A 244 14.17 21.19 -17.79
N PRO A 245 15.34 21.84 -17.60
CA PRO A 245 15.41 23.14 -16.93
C PRO A 245 14.50 24.17 -17.61
N VAL A 246 13.84 25.02 -16.84
CA VAL A 246 12.83 25.99 -17.36
C VAL A 246 13.36 26.86 -18.51
N ASN A 247 14.66 27.17 -18.48
CA ASN A 247 15.33 28.02 -19.47
C ASN A 247 15.64 27.30 -20.80
N GLU A 248 15.56 25.97 -20.81
CA GLU A 248 15.91 25.11 -21.94
C GLU A 248 14.67 24.39 -22.52
N ILE A 249 13.48 24.67 -21.99
CA ILE A 249 12.24 24.06 -22.47
C ILE A 249 12.01 24.51 -23.93
N PRO A 250 11.96 23.59 -24.91
CA PRO A 250 11.67 23.91 -26.29
C PRO A 250 10.28 24.55 -26.42
N GLU A 251 10.11 25.46 -27.36
CA GLU A 251 8.77 25.91 -27.75
C GLU A 251 8.02 24.74 -28.39
N LEU A 252 6.94 24.30 -27.74
CA LEU A 252 6.11 23.20 -28.24
C LEU A 252 5.36 23.63 -29.51
N SER A 253 5.28 22.74 -30.50
CA SER A 253 4.73 23.06 -31.84
C SER A 253 3.25 23.49 -31.84
N LYS A 254 2.48 23.22 -30.77
CA LYS A 254 1.05 23.58 -30.63
C LYS A 254 0.80 24.93 -29.91
N GLY A 255 1.71 25.88 -30.03
CA GLY A 255 1.63 27.24 -29.46
C GLY A 255 2.21 27.34 -28.04
N PRO A 256 2.25 28.55 -27.44
CA PRO A 256 2.88 28.79 -26.14
C PRO A 256 2.01 28.24 -24.99
N ARG A 257 1.86 26.92 -24.92
CA ARG A 257 1.44 26.26 -23.70
C ARG A 257 2.64 26.29 -22.77
N GLN A 258 2.70 27.28 -21.88
CA GLN A 258 3.73 27.34 -20.83
C GLN A 258 3.81 25.96 -20.18
N GLY A 259 4.97 25.29 -20.21
CA GLY A 259 5.10 23.86 -19.89
C GLY A 259 4.40 23.44 -18.59
N VAL A 260 4.45 24.29 -17.56
CA VAL A 260 3.77 24.08 -16.27
C VAL A 260 2.24 24.04 -16.40
N SER A 261 1.64 24.94 -17.19
CA SER A 261 0.20 24.97 -17.43
C SER A 261 -0.27 23.73 -18.19
N TYR A 262 0.51 23.27 -19.16
CA TYR A 262 0.24 22.05 -19.92
C TYR A 262 0.29 20.80 -19.03
N ILE A 263 1.34 20.66 -18.21
CA ILE A 263 1.47 19.57 -17.24
C ILE A 263 0.24 19.50 -16.32
N ARG A 264 -0.25 20.66 -15.84
CA ARG A 264 -1.45 20.75 -15.00
C ARG A 264 -2.71 20.31 -15.76
N GLN A 265 -2.93 20.84 -16.96
CA GLN A 265 -4.10 20.49 -17.78
C GLN A 265 -4.14 18.99 -18.11
N VAL A 266 -3.01 18.40 -18.51
CA VAL A 266 -2.90 16.96 -18.75
C VAL A 266 -3.20 16.16 -17.48
N SER A 267 -2.62 16.57 -16.35
CA SER A 267 -2.86 15.94 -15.04
C SER A 267 -4.34 15.95 -14.65
N ASP A 268 -5.01 17.09 -14.78
CA ASP A 268 -6.41 17.25 -14.39
C ASP A 268 -7.36 16.51 -15.35
N ALA A 269 -7.03 16.47 -16.65
CA ALA A 269 -7.78 15.69 -17.65
C ALA A 269 -7.68 14.18 -17.38
N ILE A 270 -6.49 13.66 -17.10
CA ILE A 270 -6.28 12.24 -16.78
C ILE A 270 -6.97 11.87 -15.47
N GLU A 271 -6.94 12.76 -14.48
CA GLU A 271 -7.66 12.54 -13.23
C GLU A 271 -9.16 12.34 -13.47
N ALA A 272 -9.79 13.27 -14.20
CA ALA A 272 -11.22 13.25 -14.46
C ALA A 272 -11.65 12.07 -15.35
N THR A 273 -10.83 11.68 -16.33
CA THR A 273 -11.22 10.70 -17.35
C THR A 273 -10.80 9.27 -17.04
N ILE A 274 -9.68 9.09 -16.33
CA ILE A 274 -9.11 7.78 -15.98
C ILE A 274 -9.26 7.52 -14.49
N VAL A 275 -8.56 8.29 -13.65
CA VAL A 275 -8.40 7.98 -12.21
C VAL A 275 -9.74 7.95 -11.48
N MET A 276 -10.63 8.91 -11.76
CA MET A 276 -11.95 9.01 -11.13
C MET A 276 -13.02 8.18 -11.84
N ASN A 277 -12.68 7.45 -12.91
CA ASN A 277 -13.60 6.60 -13.64
C ASN A 277 -13.29 5.12 -13.37
N ASP A 278 -14.04 4.50 -12.44
CA ASP A 278 -13.80 3.12 -11.99
C ASP A 278 -13.76 2.09 -13.13
N SER A 279 -14.53 2.28 -14.20
CA SER A 279 -14.53 1.34 -15.33
C SER A 279 -13.23 1.36 -16.12
N VAL A 280 -12.55 2.50 -16.17
CA VAL A 280 -11.27 2.64 -16.90
C VAL A 280 -10.10 2.39 -15.95
N ALA A 281 -10.14 2.96 -14.74
CA ALA A 281 -9.12 2.73 -13.71
C ALA A 281 -9.06 1.26 -13.25
N GLY A 282 -10.19 0.54 -13.27
CA GLY A 282 -10.27 -0.90 -12.96
C GLY A 282 -9.74 -1.83 -14.06
N THR A 283 -8.86 -1.36 -14.93
CA THR A 283 -8.11 -2.19 -15.90
C THR A 283 -6.64 -2.21 -15.52
N MET A 284 -5.84 -3.18 -15.97
CA MET A 284 -4.42 -3.20 -15.60
C MET A 284 -3.69 -1.95 -16.13
N GLU A 285 -4.02 -1.55 -17.36
CA GLU A 285 -3.54 -0.34 -18.02
C GLU A 285 -4.00 0.93 -17.27
N GLY A 286 -5.25 0.95 -16.79
CA GLY A 286 -5.80 2.05 -16.01
C GLY A 286 -5.17 2.19 -14.62
N LEU A 287 -4.88 1.07 -13.95
CA LEU A 287 -4.13 1.05 -12.70
C LEU A 287 -2.71 1.57 -12.92
N GLU A 288 -2.06 1.15 -14.00
CA GLU A 288 -0.73 1.61 -14.35
C GLU A 288 -0.68 3.11 -14.64
N ALA A 289 -1.62 3.61 -15.46
CA ALA A 289 -1.78 5.04 -15.71
C ALA A 289 -2.02 5.81 -14.40
N SER A 290 -2.82 5.24 -13.49
CA SER A 290 -3.07 5.83 -12.16
C SER A 290 -1.78 5.88 -11.31
N LEU A 291 -0.94 4.84 -11.33
CA LEU A 291 0.35 4.83 -10.64
C LEU A 291 1.34 5.86 -11.23
N LEU A 292 1.37 6.06 -12.54
CA LEU A 292 2.15 7.14 -13.17
C LEU A 292 1.62 8.51 -12.76
N TRP A 293 0.30 8.68 -12.70
CA TRP A 293 -0.33 9.92 -12.25
C TRP A 293 0.01 10.22 -10.79
N LEU A 294 0.01 9.22 -9.90
CA LEU A 294 0.47 9.38 -8.50
C LEU A 294 1.91 9.89 -8.42
N ARG A 295 2.82 9.39 -9.28
CA ARG A 295 4.22 9.87 -9.34
C ARG A 295 4.27 11.35 -9.75
N LEU A 296 3.50 11.74 -10.77
CA LEU A 296 3.41 13.14 -11.17
C LEU A 296 2.91 14.04 -10.01
N GLN A 297 1.94 13.58 -9.22
CA GLN A 297 1.43 14.34 -8.07
C GLN A 297 2.45 14.51 -6.94
N LEU A 298 3.45 13.63 -6.82
CA LEU A 298 4.54 13.78 -5.84
C LEU A 298 5.38 15.04 -6.13
N VAL A 299 5.58 15.37 -7.42
CA VAL A 299 6.22 16.64 -7.84
C VAL A 299 5.35 17.84 -7.45
N GLN A 300 4.03 17.74 -7.70
CA GLN A 300 3.07 18.83 -7.50
C GLN A 300 2.60 19.01 -6.05
N THR A 301 3.14 18.23 -5.10
CA THR A 301 2.94 18.36 -3.65
C THR A 301 1.55 17.99 -3.08
N ARG A 302 0.72 17.25 -3.82
CA ARG A 302 -0.63 16.86 -3.36
C ARG A 302 -0.63 15.53 -2.59
N ILE A 303 0.08 15.43 -1.46
CA ILE A 303 0.30 14.15 -0.74
C ILE A 303 -1.00 13.51 -0.24
N GLN A 304 -1.93 14.29 0.33
CA GLN A 304 -3.24 13.76 0.73
C GLN A 304 -3.96 13.10 -0.45
N LYS A 305 -3.89 13.74 -1.61
CA LYS A 305 -4.49 13.23 -2.86
C LYS A 305 -3.81 11.96 -3.33
N VAL A 306 -2.47 11.93 -3.28
CA VAL A 306 -1.67 10.72 -3.55
C VAL A 306 -2.12 9.57 -2.66
N TRP A 307 -2.28 9.83 -1.36
CA TRP A 307 -2.69 8.82 -0.39
C TRP A 307 -4.09 8.26 -0.66
N VAL A 308 -5.09 9.13 -0.80
CA VAL A 308 -6.49 8.71 -1.06
C VAL A 308 -6.58 7.94 -2.37
N CYS A 309 -5.93 8.44 -3.42
CA CYS A 309 -5.93 7.79 -4.72
C CYS A 309 -5.17 6.45 -4.70
N LEU A 310 -4.10 6.31 -3.91
CA LEU A 310 -3.43 5.02 -3.73
C LEU A 310 -4.36 3.98 -3.12
N ARG A 311 -5.19 4.35 -2.14
CA ARG A 311 -6.21 3.44 -1.57
C ARG A 311 -7.24 2.99 -2.62
N ARG A 312 -7.66 3.91 -3.49
CA ARG A 312 -8.55 3.61 -4.61
C ARG A 312 -7.90 2.63 -5.61
N VAL A 313 -6.64 2.86 -5.97
CA VAL A 313 -5.86 1.95 -6.83
C VAL A 313 -5.79 0.55 -6.23
N ILE A 314 -5.52 0.43 -4.92
CA ILE A 314 -5.47 -0.86 -4.23
C ILE A 314 -6.83 -1.57 -4.28
N ALA A 315 -7.91 -0.86 -3.94
CA ALA A 315 -9.25 -1.44 -3.96
C ALA A 315 -9.64 -1.94 -5.35
N LEU A 316 -9.36 -1.16 -6.41
CA LEU A 316 -9.62 -1.58 -7.78
C LEU A 316 -8.78 -2.79 -8.19
N ALA A 317 -7.50 -2.82 -7.81
CA ALA A 317 -6.62 -3.96 -8.06
C ALA A 317 -7.12 -5.26 -7.39
N GLU A 318 -7.60 -5.16 -6.15
CA GLU A 318 -8.20 -6.28 -5.42
C GLU A 318 -9.49 -6.78 -6.11
N LEU A 319 -10.36 -5.85 -6.51
CA LEU A 319 -11.61 -6.16 -7.21
C LEU A 319 -11.38 -6.88 -8.53
N ILE A 320 -10.33 -6.52 -9.27
CA ILE A 320 -10.02 -7.16 -10.55
C ILE A 320 -9.12 -8.40 -10.42
N GLY A 321 -8.84 -8.84 -9.19
CA GLY A 321 -8.23 -10.13 -8.90
C GLY A 321 -6.70 -10.19 -9.02
N LEU A 322 -6.00 -9.04 -9.06
CA LEU A 322 -4.53 -8.98 -9.10
C LEU A 322 -3.83 -9.81 -8.00
N PRO A 323 -4.29 -9.81 -6.73
CA PRO A 323 -3.66 -10.60 -5.67
C PRO A 323 -3.57 -12.10 -5.97
N ARG A 324 -4.49 -12.63 -6.78
CA ARG A 324 -4.53 -14.06 -7.15
C ARG A 324 -3.47 -14.42 -8.19
N ALA A 325 -3.12 -13.48 -9.05
CA ALA A 325 -2.07 -13.67 -10.04
C ALA A 325 -0.76 -14.06 -9.34
N VAL A 326 -0.46 -13.43 -8.21
CA VAL A 326 0.70 -13.76 -7.38
C VAL A 326 0.62 -15.17 -6.80
N GLN A 327 -0.54 -15.58 -6.28
CA GLN A 327 -0.72 -16.92 -5.70
C GLN A 327 -0.53 -18.04 -6.74
N GLN A 328 -0.97 -17.80 -7.98
CA GLN A 328 -0.83 -18.74 -9.09
C GLN A 328 0.62 -18.91 -9.57
N GLN A 329 1.51 -17.99 -9.23
CA GLN A 329 2.94 -18.08 -9.56
C GLN A 329 3.75 -18.85 -8.50
N LEU A 330 3.16 -19.18 -7.35
CA LEU A 330 3.85 -19.95 -6.30
C LEU A 330 4.00 -21.42 -6.75
N PRO A 331 5.20 -22.02 -6.65
CA PRO A 331 5.38 -23.45 -6.87
C PRO A 331 4.43 -24.21 -5.94
N SER A 332 3.44 -24.90 -6.51
CA SER A 332 2.55 -25.76 -5.73
C SER A 332 3.10 -27.19 -5.80
N ASP A 333 3.42 -27.79 -4.65
CA ASP A 333 3.80 -29.21 -4.54
C ASP A 333 2.67 -30.18 -4.92
N THR A 334 1.46 -29.66 -5.17
CA THR A 334 0.30 -30.45 -5.58
C THR A 334 0.31 -30.71 -7.08
N SER A 335 0.54 -31.98 -7.41
CA SER A 335 0.24 -32.65 -8.69
C SER A 335 -1.24 -32.48 -9.07
N THR A 336 -1.61 -31.28 -9.50
CA THR A 336 -2.98 -30.95 -9.86
C THR A 336 -3.11 -31.07 -11.37
N THR A 337 -4.06 -31.89 -11.82
CA THR A 337 -4.50 -32.11 -13.21
C THR A 337 -5.18 -30.87 -13.83
N ALA A 338 -4.70 -29.66 -13.51
CA ALA A 338 -5.21 -28.45 -14.12
C ALA A 338 -4.67 -28.35 -15.57
N PRO A 339 -5.51 -27.96 -16.54
CA PRO A 339 -5.05 -27.74 -17.91
C PRO A 339 -3.93 -26.70 -17.92
N THR A 340 -2.90 -27.00 -18.70
CA THR A 340 -1.74 -26.12 -18.86
C THR A 340 -2.20 -24.78 -19.46
N PRO A 341 -2.05 -23.64 -18.77
CA PRO A 341 -2.54 -22.36 -19.26
C PRO A 341 -1.82 -21.96 -20.55
N LEU A 342 -2.56 -21.34 -21.47
CA LEU A 342 -2.06 -20.87 -22.77
C LEU A 342 -0.96 -19.80 -22.59
N PRO A 343 -0.05 -19.61 -23.57
CA PRO A 343 1.05 -18.65 -23.45
C PRO A 343 0.61 -17.23 -23.08
N TRP A 344 -0.44 -16.71 -23.73
CA TRP A 344 -0.99 -15.38 -23.46
C TRP A 344 -1.61 -15.26 -22.06
N GLN A 345 -2.20 -16.34 -21.53
CA GLN A 345 -2.76 -16.37 -20.17
C GLN A 345 -1.65 -16.30 -19.12
N ARG A 346 -0.54 -16.99 -19.36
CA ARG A 346 0.64 -16.93 -18.49
C ARG A 346 1.26 -15.55 -18.48
N ASP A 347 1.44 -14.94 -19.65
CA ASP A 347 2.01 -13.60 -19.78
C ASP A 347 1.13 -12.55 -19.07
N ARG A 348 -0.19 -12.62 -19.28
CA ARG A 348 -1.16 -11.76 -18.58
C ARG A 348 -1.11 -11.94 -17.06
N SER A 349 -1.06 -13.18 -16.57
CA SER A 349 -0.93 -13.48 -15.13
C SER A 349 0.38 -12.96 -14.55
N LYS A 350 1.49 -13.11 -15.28
CA LYS A 350 2.80 -12.57 -14.89
C LYS A 350 2.77 -11.04 -14.74
N ARG A 351 2.24 -10.33 -15.75
CA ARG A 351 2.09 -8.86 -15.70
C ARG A 351 1.20 -8.39 -14.56
N ALA A 352 0.09 -9.09 -14.31
CA ALA A 352 -0.80 -8.80 -13.18
C ALA A 352 -0.09 -8.99 -11.83
N ALA A 353 0.71 -10.05 -11.69
CA ALA A 353 1.51 -10.30 -10.49
C ALA A 353 2.57 -9.21 -10.28
N GLU A 354 3.28 -8.80 -11.34
CA GLU A 354 4.28 -7.73 -11.30
C GLU A 354 3.67 -6.38 -10.91
N LEU A 355 2.52 -6.02 -11.50
CA LEU A 355 1.79 -4.80 -11.17
C LEU A 355 1.30 -4.81 -9.71
N TRP A 356 0.76 -5.94 -9.23
CA TRP A 356 0.34 -6.08 -7.83
C TRP A 356 1.49 -5.90 -6.85
N MET A 357 2.66 -6.49 -7.16
CA MET A 357 3.86 -6.34 -6.34
C MET A 357 4.33 -4.89 -6.30
N ALA A 358 4.28 -4.18 -7.43
CA ALA A 358 4.59 -2.75 -7.48
C ALA A 358 3.63 -1.93 -6.61
N ILE A 359 2.32 -2.20 -6.68
CA ILE A 359 1.30 -1.54 -5.83
C ILE A 359 1.59 -1.79 -4.34
N CYS A 360 1.85 -3.04 -3.94
CA CYS A 360 2.18 -3.40 -2.57
C CYS A 360 3.44 -2.67 -2.06
N SER A 361 4.51 -2.64 -2.86
CA SER A 361 5.74 -1.94 -2.47
C SER A 361 5.52 -0.44 -2.33
N ILE A 362 4.73 0.18 -3.22
CA ILE A 362 4.40 1.60 -3.12
C ILE A 362 3.57 1.88 -1.85
N ASP A 363 2.55 1.08 -1.55
CA ASP A 363 1.71 1.22 -0.34
C ASP A 363 2.53 1.09 0.94
N LYS A 364 3.38 0.06 1.04
CA LYS A 364 4.22 -0.19 2.22
C LYS A 364 5.23 0.94 2.45
N LEU A 365 5.90 1.40 1.39
CA LEU A 365 6.83 2.54 1.47
C LEU A 365 6.07 3.83 1.81
N ALA A 366 4.91 4.09 1.20
CA ALA A 366 4.09 5.26 1.49
C ALA A 366 3.58 5.26 2.94
N GLY A 367 3.14 4.11 3.44
CA GLY A 367 2.69 3.95 4.83
C GLY A 367 3.79 4.27 5.83
N MET A 368 5.02 3.81 5.59
CA MET A 368 6.19 4.17 6.39
C MET A 368 6.55 5.66 6.24
N MET A 369 6.53 6.21 5.03
CA MET A 369 6.91 7.61 4.78
C MET A 369 5.94 8.62 5.38
N PHE A 370 4.62 8.38 5.29
CA PHE A 370 3.59 9.30 5.77
C PHE A 370 3.10 8.98 7.18
N ASN A 371 3.55 7.85 7.74
CA ASN A 371 3.05 7.29 9.00
C ASN A 371 1.52 7.11 8.99
N LEU A 372 0.97 6.64 7.86
CA LEU A 372 -0.45 6.38 7.66
C LEU A 372 -0.69 4.88 7.43
N PRO A 373 -1.78 4.28 7.96
CA PRO A 373 -1.96 2.83 7.95
C PRO A 373 -1.79 2.21 6.57
N GLN A 374 -1.19 1.03 6.44
CA GLN A 374 -1.12 0.32 5.16
C GLN A 374 -2.47 -0.33 4.82
N SER A 375 -2.72 -0.53 3.52
CA SER A 375 -3.92 -1.22 3.02
C SER A 375 -3.61 -2.65 2.56
N THR A 376 -2.38 -2.89 2.09
CA THR A 376 -1.97 -4.16 1.49
C THR A 376 -1.46 -5.15 2.54
N ILE A 377 -2.33 -6.04 2.99
CA ILE A 377 -1.97 -7.16 3.90
C ILE A 377 -1.67 -8.39 3.03
N PHE A 378 -0.62 -8.34 2.23
CA PHE A 378 -0.26 -9.45 1.35
C PHE A 378 1.22 -9.87 1.55
N PRO A 379 1.49 -11.16 1.84
CA PRO A 379 2.86 -11.67 1.90
C PRO A 379 3.46 -11.67 0.50
N ASN A 380 4.58 -10.97 0.32
CA ASN A 380 5.26 -10.87 -0.96
C ASN A 380 5.72 -12.25 -1.46
N LEU A 381 5.79 -12.41 -2.80
CA LEU A 381 6.54 -13.50 -3.41
C LEU A 381 7.98 -13.45 -2.90
N VAL A 382 8.46 -14.54 -2.28
CA VAL A 382 9.88 -14.68 -1.93
C VAL A 382 10.67 -14.82 -3.23
N ARG A 383 11.10 -13.70 -3.80
CA ARG A 383 12.07 -13.66 -4.90
C ARG A 383 13.45 -13.41 -4.33
N GLU A 384 14.45 -14.15 -4.81
CA GLU A 384 15.83 -13.92 -4.38
C GLU A 384 16.34 -12.59 -4.98
N PRO A 385 16.92 -11.71 -4.16
CA PRO A 385 17.43 -10.42 -4.60
C PRO A 385 18.72 -10.57 -5.42
N VAL A 386 19.34 -11.75 -5.43
CA VAL A 386 20.53 -12.05 -6.22
C VAL A 386 20.33 -13.35 -6.96
N VAL A 387 20.50 -13.30 -8.29
CA VAL A 387 20.42 -14.47 -9.17
C VAL A 387 21.65 -14.45 -10.07
N ASN A 388 22.45 -15.51 -10.04
CA ASN A 388 23.70 -15.62 -10.82
C ASN A 388 24.68 -14.45 -10.60
N GLY A 389 24.75 -13.91 -9.39
CA GLY A 389 25.61 -12.76 -9.05
C GLY A 389 25.07 -11.40 -9.51
N LEU A 390 23.95 -11.37 -10.24
CA LEU A 390 23.27 -10.14 -10.62
C LEU A 390 22.21 -9.77 -9.58
N VAL A 391 22.18 -8.50 -9.19
CA VAL A 391 21.21 -7.97 -8.24
C VAL A 391 19.89 -7.70 -8.97
N ASN A 392 18.81 -8.27 -8.46
CA ASN A 392 17.45 -7.95 -8.85
C ASN A 392 16.91 -6.83 -7.95
N HIS A 393 17.02 -5.60 -8.43
CA HIS A 393 16.58 -4.38 -7.73
C HIS A 393 15.12 -4.42 -7.27
N GLN A 394 14.23 -5.00 -8.09
CA GLN A 394 12.80 -5.10 -7.78
C GLN A 394 12.55 -6.08 -6.64
N ALA A 395 13.20 -7.24 -6.67
CA ALA A 395 13.10 -8.24 -5.59
C ALA A 395 13.68 -7.69 -4.28
N TYR A 396 14.80 -6.97 -4.34
CA TYR A 396 15.37 -6.30 -3.17
C TYR A 396 14.43 -5.24 -2.61
N LEU A 397 13.91 -4.33 -3.45
CA LEU A 397 13.00 -3.27 -3.03
C LEU A 397 11.70 -3.85 -2.45
N SER A 398 11.19 -4.94 -3.03
CA SER A 398 10.02 -5.65 -2.51
C SER A 398 10.27 -6.16 -1.09
N ARG A 399 11.39 -6.87 -0.84
CA ARG A 399 11.77 -7.31 0.52
C ARG A 399 12.00 -6.12 1.46
N LEU A 400 12.64 -5.05 0.98
CA LEU A 400 12.87 -3.84 1.76
C LEU A 400 11.55 -3.16 2.15
N SER A 401 10.56 -3.12 1.25
CA SER A 401 9.21 -2.59 1.52
C SER A 401 8.45 -3.43 2.56
N ASP A 402 8.67 -4.75 2.62
CA ASP A 402 8.12 -5.58 3.69
C ASP A 402 8.71 -5.22 5.04
N ILE A 403 10.02 -5.04 5.11
CA ILE A 403 10.68 -4.63 6.36
C ILE A 403 10.18 -3.25 6.80
N ALA A 404 10.01 -2.31 5.85
CA ALA A 404 9.45 -0.99 6.10
C ALA A 404 8.04 -1.04 6.72
N SER A 405 7.25 -2.08 6.43
CA SER A 405 5.92 -2.25 7.04
C SER A 405 5.99 -2.41 8.57
N GLY A 406 7.05 -3.04 9.08
CA GLY A 406 7.30 -3.22 10.51
C GLY A 406 7.65 -1.93 11.24
N ILE A 407 8.23 -0.94 10.54
CA ILE A 407 8.57 0.36 11.12
C ILE A 407 7.31 1.11 11.55
N GLN A 408 6.25 1.04 10.75
CA GLN A 408 4.98 1.64 11.13
C GLN A 408 4.39 1.01 12.39
N ASP A 409 4.57 -0.30 12.60
CA ASP A 409 4.16 -0.96 13.85
C ASP A 409 4.92 -0.40 15.05
N VAL A 410 6.24 -0.19 14.89
CA VAL A 410 7.11 0.45 15.90
C VAL A 410 6.66 1.88 16.19
N ASP A 411 6.41 2.70 15.16
CA ASP A 411 5.95 4.08 15.30
C ASP A 411 4.61 4.17 16.04
N ASN A 412 3.65 3.32 15.66
CA ASN A 412 2.33 3.28 16.29
C ASN A 412 2.40 2.86 17.75
N GLN A 413 3.28 1.91 18.10
CA GLN A 413 3.43 1.45 19.47
C GLN A 413 4.19 2.43 20.34
N HIS A 414 5.20 3.08 19.78
CA HIS A 414 5.86 4.20 20.43
C HIS A 414 4.85 5.30 20.77
N ALA A 415 3.99 5.69 19.82
CA ALA A 415 2.94 6.69 20.05
C ALA A 415 1.91 6.27 21.12
N ARG A 416 1.69 4.97 21.29
CA ARG A 416 0.83 4.40 22.36
C ARG A 416 1.54 4.26 23.71
N GLY A 417 2.81 4.65 23.81
CA GLY A 417 3.58 4.62 25.05
C GLY A 417 4.13 3.23 25.41
N LEU A 418 4.37 2.35 24.45
CA LEU A 418 4.99 1.03 24.70
C LEU A 418 6.32 1.21 25.46
N PRO A 419 6.58 0.42 26.51
CA PRO A 419 7.81 0.55 27.29
C PRO A 419 9.05 0.28 26.42
N PRO A 420 10.17 1.00 26.66
CA PRO A 420 11.38 0.90 25.83
C PRO A 420 11.96 -0.51 25.61
N PRO A 421 11.95 -1.45 26.59
CA PRO A 421 12.48 -2.80 26.36
C PRO A 421 11.69 -3.62 25.33
N GLU A 422 10.35 -3.54 25.34
CA GLU A 422 9.51 -4.23 24.36
C GLU A 422 9.65 -3.60 22.96
N LEU A 423 9.80 -2.27 22.90
CA LEU A 423 10.11 -1.57 21.66
C LEU A 423 11.47 -2.02 21.11
N CYS A 424 12.46 -2.23 21.97
CA CYS A 424 13.79 -2.70 21.62
C CYS A 424 13.77 -4.06 20.91
N GLU A 425 13.00 -5.03 21.41
CA GLU A 425 12.86 -6.34 20.76
C GLU A 425 12.41 -6.20 19.29
N LYS A 426 11.40 -5.35 19.05
CA LYS A 426 10.86 -5.10 17.71
C LYS A 426 11.85 -4.42 16.79
N VAL A 427 12.58 -3.42 17.30
CA VAL A 427 13.63 -2.72 16.57
C VAL A 427 14.75 -3.67 16.18
N LEU A 428 15.22 -4.51 17.11
CA LEU A 428 16.28 -5.49 16.85
C LEU A 428 15.85 -6.58 15.85
N ARG A 429 14.57 -6.96 15.85
CA ARG A 429 14.03 -7.87 14.83
C ARG A 429 14.08 -7.25 13.43
N ILE A 430 13.65 -5.99 13.30
CA ILE A 430 13.71 -5.25 12.02
C ILE A 430 15.16 -5.09 11.56
N ASP A 431 16.05 -4.69 12.46
CA ASP A 431 17.48 -4.59 12.18
C ASP A 431 18.10 -5.92 11.71
N GLY A 432 17.75 -7.04 12.37
CA GLY A 432 18.19 -8.37 11.95
C GLY A 432 17.74 -8.71 10.51
N GLN A 433 16.52 -8.33 10.15
CA GLN A 433 16.00 -8.48 8.77
C GLN A 433 16.75 -7.59 7.77
N LEU A 434 17.03 -6.33 8.13
CA LEU A 434 17.80 -5.41 7.29
C LEU A 434 19.22 -5.92 7.05
N ARG A 435 19.92 -6.35 8.11
CA ARG A 435 21.27 -6.91 7.99
C ARG A 435 21.30 -8.20 7.17
N THR A 436 20.31 -9.07 7.36
CA THR A 436 20.17 -10.30 6.56
C THR A 436 19.98 -9.96 5.07
N LEU A 437 19.10 -9.01 4.76
CA LEU A 437 18.87 -8.56 3.40
C LEU A 437 20.12 -7.89 2.80
N ALA A 438 20.82 -7.05 3.57
CA ALA A 438 22.07 -6.42 3.15
C ALA A 438 23.19 -7.44 2.88
N GLY A 439 23.27 -8.49 3.70
CA GLY A 439 24.23 -9.58 3.55
C GLY A 439 23.99 -10.49 2.34
N SER A 440 22.81 -10.42 1.71
CA SER A 440 22.53 -11.16 0.48
C SER A 440 23.20 -10.55 -0.77
N LEU A 441 23.65 -9.30 -0.69
CA LEU A 441 24.25 -8.59 -1.83
C LEU A 441 25.73 -8.97 -2.01
N PRO A 442 26.26 -8.89 -3.25
CA PRO A 442 27.66 -9.19 -3.53
C PRO A 442 28.64 -8.30 -2.73
N PRO A 443 29.84 -8.82 -2.39
CA PRO A 443 30.86 -8.01 -1.73
C PRO A 443 31.25 -6.82 -2.61
N GLY A 444 31.39 -5.64 -2.01
CA GLY A 444 31.70 -4.41 -2.72
C GLY A 444 30.48 -3.68 -3.31
N TRP A 445 29.28 -4.26 -3.33
CA TRP A 445 28.07 -3.58 -3.85
C TRP A 445 27.79 -2.25 -3.12
N TRP A 446 28.06 -2.20 -1.82
CA TRP A 446 27.90 -0.99 -1.00
C TRP A 446 28.89 0.14 -1.35
N GLN A 447 29.94 -0.16 -2.11
CA GLN A 447 30.91 0.80 -2.66
C GLN A 447 30.35 1.36 -3.96
N SER A 448 29.46 2.33 -3.77
CA SER A 448 28.75 3.04 -4.82
C SER A 448 29.67 3.83 -5.76
N ASP A 449 29.57 3.63 -7.08
CA ASP A 449 30.14 4.57 -8.07
C ASP A 449 29.45 5.93 -7.92
N THR A 450 30.26 6.99 -7.81
CA THR A 450 29.78 8.35 -7.57
C THR A 450 29.56 9.15 -8.86
N ARG A 451 29.91 8.57 -10.02
CA ARG A 451 29.92 9.29 -11.31
C ARG A 451 28.63 9.18 -12.10
N THR A 452 27.92 8.06 -11.97
CA THR A 452 26.73 7.78 -12.78
C THR A 452 25.53 7.43 -11.91
N LEU A 453 24.36 7.96 -12.26
CA LEU A 453 23.11 7.57 -11.63
C LEU A 453 22.88 6.07 -11.85
N SER A 454 22.66 5.32 -10.78
CA SER A 454 22.31 3.89 -10.85
C SER A 454 21.19 3.54 -9.87
N PRO A 455 20.42 2.48 -10.15
CA PRO A 455 19.42 1.97 -9.21
C PRO A 455 20.02 1.55 -7.86
N ASP A 456 21.30 1.14 -7.83
CA ASP A 456 22.01 0.76 -6.60
C ASP A 456 22.09 1.93 -5.62
N GLN A 457 22.32 3.16 -6.11
CA GLN A 457 22.36 4.36 -5.26
C GLN A 457 21.04 4.58 -4.54
N VAL A 458 19.92 4.41 -5.27
CA VAL A 458 18.58 4.63 -4.73
C VAL A 458 18.22 3.56 -3.71
N ILE A 459 18.54 2.29 -4.00
CA ILE A 459 18.33 1.19 -3.05
C ILE A 459 19.17 1.38 -1.80
N GLY A 460 20.46 1.68 -1.95
CA GLY A 460 21.36 1.91 -0.82
C GLY A 460 20.87 3.08 0.04
N PHE A 461 20.39 4.16 -0.58
CA PHE A 461 19.80 5.30 0.11
C PHE A 461 18.55 4.92 0.92
N PHE A 462 17.59 4.20 0.30
CA PHE A 462 16.39 3.75 1.01
C PHE A 462 16.68 2.74 2.11
N HIS A 463 17.66 1.86 1.92
CA HIS A 463 18.09 0.93 2.95
C HIS A 463 18.54 1.69 4.20
N GLN A 464 19.44 2.67 4.05
CA GLN A 464 19.91 3.46 5.18
C GLN A 464 18.77 4.25 5.84
N TYR A 465 17.84 4.80 5.06
CA TYR A 465 16.71 5.53 5.65
C TYR A 465 15.82 4.62 6.51
N ILE A 466 15.57 3.38 6.06
CA ILE A 466 14.77 2.40 6.80
C ILE A 466 15.51 1.96 8.08
N THR A 467 16.84 1.82 8.03
CA THR A 467 17.67 1.59 9.23
C THR A 467 17.59 2.76 10.21
N ILE A 468 17.64 4.01 9.75
CA ILE A 468 17.48 5.18 10.63
C ILE A 468 16.10 5.14 11.30
N ARG A 469 15.04 4.93 10.50
CA ARG A 469 13.66 4.92 10.98
C ARG A 469 13.36 3.79 11.97
N SER A 470 14.03 2.64 11.88
CA SER A 470 13.87 1.58 12.88
C SER A 470 14.47 1.95 14.23
N HIS A 471 15.62 2.64 14.26
CA HIS A 471 16.35 2.90 15.50
C HIS A 471 16.10 4.27 16.15
N VAL A 472 15.57 5.26 15.41
CA VAL A 472 15.53 6.67 15.85
C VAL A 472 14.88 6.88 17.22
N HIS A 473 13.78 6.19 17.52
CA HIS A 473 13.07 6.33 18.79
C HIS A 473 13.91 5.89 19.99
N LEU A 474 14.66 4.80 19.85
CA LEU A 474 15.50 4.26 20.91
C LEU A 474 16.81 5.05 21.02
N ALA A 475 17.37 5.46 19.88
CA ALA A 475 18.57 6.29 19.83
C ALA A 475 18.36 7.64 20.54
N LEU A 476 17.22 8.30 20.31
CA LEU A 476 16.88 9.56 20.98
C LEU A 476 16.63 9.38 22.50
N LYS A 477 16.18 8.20 22.95
CA LYS A 477 16.02 7.88 24.38
C LYS A 477 17.33 7.51 25.09
N ASN A 478 18.40 7.22 24.37
CA ASN A 478 19.69 6.87 24.97
C ASN A 478 20.39 8.02 25.71
N GLN A 479 19.75 9.21 25.78
CA GLN A 479 20.29 10.40 26.44
C GLN A 479 20.42 10.21 27.97
N ASP A 480 19.53 9.43 28.60
CA ASP A 480 19.39 9.42 30.05
C ASP A 480 19.98 8.18 30.76
N SER A 481 20.05 7.01 30.09
CA SER A 481 20.30 5.73 30.79
C SER A 481 21.31 4.79 30.14
N ASN A 482 21.94 5.19 29.01
CA ASN A 482 22.85 4.38 28.20
C ASN A 482 22.31 2.97 27.84
N GLN A 483 21.01 2.74 28.00
CA GLN A 483 20.36 1.43 27.85
C GLN A 483 20.24 0.99 26.38
N PHE A 484 20.33 1.95 25.45
CA PHE A 484 20.11 1.75 24.02
C PHE A 484 21.33 2.13 23.17
N MET A 485 22.54 1.99 23.72
CA MET A 485 23.81 2.27 23.02
C MET A 485 23.91 1.65 21.63
N TYR A 486 23.42 0.42 21.47
CA TYR A 486 23.44 -0.25 20.17
C TYR A 486 22.61 0.50 19.13
N SER A 487 21.36 0.85 19.47
CA SER A 487 20.48 1.60 18.56
C SER A 487 21.02 2.98 18.27
N ASP A 488 21.64 3.63 19.26
CA ASP A 488 22.29 4.92 19.10
C ASP A 488 23.47 4.87 18.12
N LEU A 489 24.35 3.87 18.25
CA LEU A 489 25.48 3.64 17.34
C LEU A 489 25.00 3.39 15.91
N VAL A 490 24.06 2.43 15.74
CA VAL A 490 23.54 2.05 14.42
C VAL A 490 22.84 3.23 13.75
N CYS A 491 22.00 3.97 14.48
CA CYS A 491 21.30 5.14 13.93
C CYS A 491 22.28 6.24 13.53
N THR A 492 23.32 6.49 14.34
CA THR A 492 24.34 7.50 14.05
C THR A 492 25.12 7.16 12.78
N GLU A 493 25.60 5.93 12.66
CA GLU A 493 26.33 5.47 11.46
C GLU A 493 25.45 5.47 10.21
N ALA A 494 24.20 5.02 10.32
CA ALA A 494 23.24 5.06 9.21
C ALA A 494 22.93 6.50 8.78
N CYS A 495 22.81 7.45 9.71
CA CYS A 495 22.64 8.88 9.39
C CYS A 495 23.87 9.46 8.66
N ARG A 496 25.08 9.10 9.09
CA ARG A 496 26.33 9.52 8.41
C ARG A 496 26.39 8.96 6.99
N ASP A 497 26.10 7.67 6.82
CA ASP A 497 26.10 7.04 5.49
C ASP A 497 25.01 7.62 4.57
N LEU A 498 23.81 7.88 5.10
CA LEU A 498 22.74 8.52 4.34
C LEU A 498 23.12 9.94 3.92
N ALA A 499 23.75 10.73 4.79
CA ALA A 499 24.21 12.08 4.46
C ALA A 499 25.27 12.05 3.33
N ARG A 500 26.25 11.14 3.40
CA ARG A 500 27.24 10.95 2.32
C ARG A 500 26.58 10.55 1.00
N ARG A 501 25.64 9.59 1.04
CA ARG A 501 24.89 9.13 -0.14
C ARG A 501 24.02 10.23 -0.72
N TYR A 502 23.39 11.07 0.12
CA TYR A 502 22.55 12.18 -0.31
C TYR A 502 23.32 13.18 -1.16
N ALA A 503 24.51 13.61 -0.71
CA ALA A 503 25.34 14.59 -1.40
C ALA A 503 25.65 14.17 -2.84
N VAL A 504 25.91 12.87 -3.05
CA VAL A 504 26.16 12.30 -4.39
C VAL A 504 24.86 12.10 -5.16
N LEU A 505 23.91 11.36 -4.60
CA LEU A 505 22.68 10.95 -5.28
C LEU A 505 21.87 12.16 -5.75
N ARG A 506 21.72 13.19 -4.90
CA ARG A 506 20.86 14.34 -5.20
C ARG A 506 21.39 15.17 -6.36
N GLY A 507 22.71 15.21 -6.56
CA GLY A 507 23.34 15.87 -7.70
C GLY A 507 23.25 15.08 -9.01
N LEU A 508 23.14 13.75 -8.93
CA LEU A 508 22.96 12.87 -10.10
C LEU A 508 21.49 12.76 -10.56
N LEU A 509 20.53 13.11 -9.69
CA LEU A 509 19.12 13.05 -10.02
C LEU A 509 18.72 14.22 -10.93
N PRO A 510 17.87 13.98 -11.96
CA PRO A 510 17.43 15.05 -12.82
C PRO A 510 16.49 16.03 -12.11
N THR A 511 16.43 17.27 -12.62
CA THR A 511 15.85 18.43 -11.93
C THR A 511 14.37 18.29 -11.54
N GLY A 512 13.60 17.52 -12.32
CA GLY A 512 12.18 17.24 -12.11
C GLY A 512 11.90 15.80 -11.66
N PHE A 513 12.88 15.10 -11.10
CA PHE A 513 12.66 13.73 -10.67
C PHE A 513 11.66 13.68 -9.51
N PHE A 514 10.60 12.89 -9.68
CA PHE A 514 9.42 12.94 -8.82
C PHE A 514 9.67 12.60 -7.34
N ALA A 515 10.73 11.85 -7.04
CA ALA A 515 11.06 11.46 -5.67
C ALA A 515 12.08 12.38 -5.00
N CYS A 516 12.57 13.45 -5.65
CA CYS A 516 13.55 14.37 -5.04
C CYS A 516 13.08 14.89 -3.68
N ARG A 517 11.80 15.27 -3.56
CA ARG A 517 11.23 15.73 -2.28
C ARG A 517 11.28 14.68 -1.18
N ILE A 518 11.01 13.42 -1.52
CA ILE A 518 11.09 12.31 -0.57
C ILE A 518 12.54 12.15 -0.11
N ILE A 519 13.49 12.20 -1.05
CA ILE A 519 14.91 12.07 -0.77
C ILE A 519 15.41 13.24 0.10
N ASP A 520 14.97 14.46 -0.18
CA ASP A 520 15.29 15.65 0.62
C ASP A 520 14.72 15.53 2.05
N LEU A 521 13.52 14.98 2.23
CA LEU A 521 12.93 14.73 3.56
C LEU A 521 13.74 13.69 4.37
N GLN A 522 14.20 12.64 3.70
CA GLN A 522 15.02 11.60 4.32
C GLN A 522 16.37 12.15 4.76
N ALA A 523 16.99 13.01 3.93
CA ALA A 523 18.23 13.72 4.27
C ALA A 523 18.04 14.72 5.42
N LEU A 524 16.92 15.47 5.44
CA LEU A 524 16.58 16.36 6.54
C LEU A 524 16.52 15.58 7.87
N THR A 525 15.86 14.42 7.88
CA THR A 525 15.75 13.57 9.08
C THR A 525 17.13 13.20 9.62
N ALA A 526 18.03 12.73 8.74
CA ALA A 526 19.39 12.37 9.14
C ALA A 526 20.21 13.57 9.64
N ALA A 527 20.12 14.72 8.96
CA ALA A 527 20.85 15.93 9.35
C ALA A 527 20.42 16.45 10.73
N ILE A 528 19.11 16.49 10.99
CA ILE A 528 18.58 16.90 12.31
C ILE A 528 19.03 15.94 13.41
N PHE A 529 18.99 14.63 13.16
CA PHE A 529 19.47 13.64 14.13
C PHE A 529 20.95 13.85 14.46
N LEU A 530 21.81 14.06 13.46
CA LEU A 530 23.24 14.31 13.65
C LEU A 530 23.51 15.59 14.45
N LEU A 531 22.75 16.67 14.18
CA LEU A 531 22.84 17.92 14.93
C LEU A 531 22.48 17.75 16.41
N ILE A 532 21.39 17.05 16.70
CA ILE A 532 20.98 16.74 18.09
C ILE A 532 22.07 15.93 18.78
N LYS A 533 22.62 14.91 18.10
CA LYS A 533 23.63 14.02 18.68
C LYS A 533 24.95 14.72 18.99
N GLN A 534 25.34 15.70 18.18
CA GLN A 534 26.53 16.51 18.39
C GLN A 534 26.44 17.35 19.68
N HIS A 535 25.24 17.80 20.07
CA HIS A 535 25.04 18.71 21.19
C HIS A 535 24.59 18.01 22.48
N ASN A 536 24.68 16.68 22.54
CA ASN A 536 24.37 15.92 23.76
C ASN A 536 25.59 15.86 24.69
N PRO A 537 25.42 16.20 25.99
CA PRO A 537 26.53 16.38 26.95
C PRO A 537 27.35 15.11 27.25
N GLY A 538 26.88 13.92 26.88
CA GLY A 538 27.61 12.66 27.04
C GLY A 538 28.65 12.34 25.96
N ASN A 539 28.75 13.14 24.90
CA ASN A 539 29.59 12.83 23.73
C ASN A 539 31.02 13.40 23.82
N ASP A 540 31.28 14.35 24.71
CA ASP A 540 32.60 15.01 24.86
C ASP A 540 33.69 14.09 25.43
N VAL A 541 33.34 13.01 26.13
CA VAL A 541 34.32 12.09 26.75
C VAL A 541 34.67 10.90 25.82
N ALA A 542 33.74 10.49 24.95
CA ALA A 542 33.95 9.37 24.03
C ALA A 542 34.67 9.78 22.74
N ASN A 543 34.53 11.04 22.30
CA ASN A 543 35.11 11.52 21.04
C ASN A 543 36.64 11.69 21.12
N THR A 544 37.19 11.96 22.30
CA THR A 544 38.61 12.29 22.49
C THR A 544 39.54 11.08 22.43
N ASN A 545 39.02 9.86 22.63
CA ASN A 545 39.86 8.66 22.76
C ASN A 545 39.77 7.68 21.57
N LEU A 546 38.88 7.90 20.59
CA LEU A 546 38.66 6.95 19.48
C LEU A 546 38.77 7.55 18.06
N ASN A 547 38.80 8.87 17.90
CA ASN A 547 38.63 9.52 16.58
C ASN A 547 39.88 10.20 16.01
N GLY A 548 40.87 9.39 15.62
CA GLY A 548 41.94 9.85 14.72
C GLY A 548 41.53 9.95 13.24
N ARG A 549 40.34 9.48 12.82
CA ARG A 549 39.96 9.36 11.38
C ARG A 549 38.48 9.53 11.02
N SER A 550 37.58 9.88 11.95
CA SER A 550 36.14 10.00 11.63
C SER A 550 35.81 11.42 11.13
N GLU A 551 35.17 11.50 9.95
CA GLU A 551 34.65 12.75 9.39
C GLU A 551 33.65 13.38 10.37
N SER A 552 33.77 14.69 10.61
CA SER A 552 32.91 15.36 11.59
C SER A 552 31.45 15.33 11.14
N SER A 553 30.52 15.00 12.05
CA SER A 553 29.09 15.10 11.77
C SER A 553 28.70 16.51 11.29
N THR A 554 29.43 17.55 11.70
CA THR A 554 29.22 18.93 11.26
C THR A 554 29.50 19.11 9.76
N SER A 555 30.60 18.57 9.24
CA SER A 555 30.93 18.71 7.81
C SER A 555 29.93 17.98 6.91
N LEU A 556 29.42 16.84 7.37
CA LEU A 556 28.36 16.11 6.67
C LEU A 556 27.06 16.91 6.61
N VAL A 557 26.66 17.55 7.72
CA VAL A 557 25.46 18.40 7.76
C VAL A 557 25.63 19.62 6.84
N GLU A 558 26.80 20.24 6.82
CA GLU A 558 27.11 21.35 5.90
C GLU A 558 27.01 20.93 4.43
N GLU A 559 27.54 19.76 4.06
CA GLU A 559 27.44 19.26 2.68
C GLU A 559 25.98 18.92 2.30
N VAL A 560 25.18 18.40 3.22
CA VAL A 560 23.73 18.21 3.02
C VAL A 560 23.04 19.55 2.74
N VAL A 561 23.32 20.59 3.54
CA VAL A 561 22.75 21.93 3.34
C VAL A 561 23.13 22.52 1.99
N LYS A 562 24.41 22.43 1.62
CA LYS A 562 24.91 22.89 0.32
C LYS A 562 24.24 22.15 -0.85
N THR A 563 24.05 20.84 -0.71
CA THR A 563 23.34 20.01 -1.69
C THR A 563 21.87 20.42 -1.82
N MET A 564 21.20 20.70 -0.70
CA MET A 564 19.83 21.21 -0.69
C MET A 564 19.72 22.61 -1.33
N ASP A 565 20.68 23.51 -1.10
CA ASP A 565 20.70 24.83 -1.74
C ASP A 565 20.84 24.72 -3.27
N ALA A 566 21.72 23.84 -3.75
CA ALA A 566 21.85 23.56 -5.19
C ALA A 566 20.54 22.99 -5.76
N GLY A 567 19.91 22.06 -5.04
CA GLY A 567 18.60 21.50 -5.39
C GLY A 567 17.45 22.51 -5.34
N SER A 568 17.60 23.62 -4.62
CA SER A 568 16.55 24.64 -4.41
C SER A 568 16.27 25.51 -5.63
N GLN A 569 17.13 25.45 -6.64
CA GLN A 569 17.05 26.20 -7.88
C GLN A 569 16.13 25.54 -8.92
N THR A 570 15.64 24.31 -8.67
CA THR A 570 14.80 23.56 -9.61
C THR A 570 13.30 23.82 -9.41
N VAL A 571 12.47 23.37 -10.37
CA VAL A 571 10.99 23.52 -10.38
C VAL A 571 10.33 22.95 -9.11
N ALA A 572 10.93 21.93 -8.50
CA ALA A 572 10.47 21.30 -7.25
C ALA A 572 11.37 21.62 -6.03
N GLY A 573 12.27 22.59 -6.14
CA GLY A 573 13.30 22.90 -5.15
C GLY A 573 12.83 23.62 -3.88
N ARG A 574 11.54 24.02 -3.81
CA ARG A 574 10.98 24.73 -2.64
C ARG A 574 11.21 23.95 -1.34
N PHE A 575 10.96 22.64 -1.36
CA PHE A 575 11.14 21.81 -0.18
C PHE A 575 12.60 21.78 0.27
N ALA A 576 13.55 21.58 -0.65
CA ALA A 576 14.98 21.61 -0.34
C ALA A 576 15.40 22.94 0.30
N ARG A 577 14.87 24.08 -0.19
CA ARG A 577 15.10 25.41 0.40
C ARG A 577 14.63 25.49 1.85
N GLU A 578 13.39 25.08 2.10
CA GLU A 578 12.78 25.09 3.43
C GLU A 578 13.51 24.13 4.39
N SER A 579 13.93 22.95 3.91
CA SER A 579 14.75 21.99 4.67
C SER A 579 16.13 22.56 5.03
N ALA A 580 16.84 23.18 4.08
CA ALA A 580 18.13 23.82 4.35
C ALA A 580 18.00 24.93 5.40
N GLN A 581 16.94 25.75 5.31
CA GLN A 581 16.65 26.78 6.31
C GLN A 581 16.33 26.19 7.69
N ALA A 582 15.58 25.08 7.74
CA ALA A 582 15.29 24.38 8.99
C ALA A 582 16.56 23.86 9.66
N ILE A 583 17.45 23.19 8.89
CA ILE A 583 18.73 22.67 9.41
C ILE A 583 19.59 23.81 9.98
N ARG A 584 19.73 24.93 9.24
CA ARG A 584 20.48 26.11 9.71
C ARG A 584 19.90 26.70 10.99
N SER A 585 18.57 26.81 11.06
CA SER A 585 17.88 27.36 12.23
C SER A 585 18.07 26.47 13.47
N VAL A 586 17.97 25.15 13.32
CA VAL A 586 18.27 24.20 14.42
C VAL A 586 19.73 24.28 14.84
N ALA A 587 20.66 24.31 13.88
CA ALA A 587 22.08 24.46 14.18
C ALA A 587 22.39 25.77 14.93
N ALA A 588 21.78 26.88 14.53
CA ALA A 588 21.93 28.17 15.22
C ALA A 588 21.39 28.13 16.65
N LEU A 589 20.22 27.51 16.86
CA LEU A 589 19.64 27.33 18.19
C LEU A 589 20.54 26.50 19.10
N LEU A 590 21.04 25.37 18.60
CA LEU A 590 21.89 24.46 19.38
C LEU A 590 23.26 25.08 19.73
N ASN A 591 23.79 25.96 18.87
CA ASN A 591 25.02 26.70 19.12
C ASN A 591 24.83 27.93 20.03
N SER A 592 23.60 28.42 20.22
CA SER A 592 23.33 29.60 21.05
C SER A 592 23.54 29.29 22.54
N ARG A 593 24.52 29.97 23.16
CA ARG A 593 24.88 29.81 24.58
C ARG A 593 24.11 30.75 25.52
N ASP A 594 23.19 31.57 25.01
CA ASP A 594 22.64 32.69 25.75
C ASP A 594 21.58 32.28 26.79
N ALA A 595 21.83 32.70 28.03
CA ALA A 595 21.00 32.46 29.21
C ALA A 595 19.76 33.38 29.31
N SER A 596 19.40 34.14 28.27
CA SER A 596 18.51 35.30 28.43
C SER A 596 17.44 35.59 27.37
N GLY A 597 16.98 34.64 26.54
CA GLY A 597 15.66 34.93 25.93
C GLY A 597 15.03 34.10 24.83
N GLN A 598 15.72 33.16 24.17
CA GLN A 598 15.04 32.34 23.14
C GLN A 598 15.39 30.85 23.29
N HIS A 599 14.75 30.23 24.28
CA HIS A 599 14.80 28.79 24.52
C HIS A 599 13.85 27.99 23.63
N SER A 600 13.19 28.64 22.66
CA SER A 600 12.22 28.02 21.77
C SER A 600 12.36 28.51 20.33
N LEU A 601 12.29 27.58 19.38
CA LEU A 601 12.29 27.85 17.95
C LEU A 601 11.07 27.16 17.33
N SER A 602 10.17 27.95 16.76
CA SER A 602 9.09 27.42 15.93
C SER A 602 9.55 27.33 14.47
N LEU A 603 9.67 26.12 13.94
CA LEU A 603 9.98 25.84 12.55
C LEU A 603 8.74 25.36 11.83
N GLN A 604 8.43 25.94 10.68
CA GLN A 604 7.53 25.30 9.73
C GLN A 604 8.35 24.32 8.90
N VAL A 605 8.29 23.05 9.26
CA VAL A 605 8.94 21.99 8.48
C VAL A 605 7.92 21.43 7.50
N PRO A 606 8.13 21.53 6.19
CA PRO A 606 7.19 20.99 5.23
C PRO A 606 6.93 19.50 5.48
N LEU A 607 5.65 19.09 5.43
CA LEU A 607 5.11 17.76 5.76
C LEU A 607 5.03 17.39 7.24
N LEU A 608 5.88 17.97 8.09
CA LEU A 608 5.87 17.76 9.54
C LEU A 608 5.07 18.85 10.30
N GLY A 609 4.96 20.03 9.70
CA GLY A 609 4.25 21.17 10.27
C GLY A 609 5.08 22.01 11.19
N ARG A 610 4.40 22.70 12.10
CA ARG A 610 5.04 23.56 13.06
C ARG A 610 5.70 22.70 14.14
N ILE A 611 7.03 22.64 14.09
CA ILE A 611 7.86 22.00 15.09
C ILE A 611 8.34 23.08 16.05
N ASP A 612 8.02 22.93 17.33
CA ASP A 612 8.57 23.78 18.37
C ASP A 612 9.73 23.04 19.03
N VAL A 613 10.96 23.50 18.76
CA VAL A 613 12.17 22.99 19.41
C VAL A 613 12.41 23.80 20.66
N ARG A 614 12.45 23.16 21.83
CA ARG A 614 12.73 23.85 23.09
C ARG A 614 13.92 23.24 23.82
N ARG A 615 14.74 24.10 24.44
CA ARG A 615 15.73 23.65 25.43
C ARG A 615 14.99 23.27 26.71
N LYS A 616 15.24 22.08 27.27
CA LYS A 616 14.67 21.71 28.57
C LYS A 616 15.30 22.66 29.60
N ALA A 617 14.46 23.44 30.29
CA ALA A 617 14.94 24.31 31.37
C ALA A 617 15.45 23.44 32.52
N ARG A 618 16.52 23.89 33.19
CA ARG A 618 17.03 23.28 34.43
C ARG A 618 15.84 23.01 35.36
N GLY A 619 15.69 21.76 35.79
CA GLY A 619 14.73 21.41 36.82
C GLY A 619 15.13 22.10 38.12
N LEU A 620 14.56 23.27 38.39
CA LEU A 620 14.42 23.75 39.76
C LEU A 620 13.45 22.77 40.41
N VAL A 621 13.97 21.97 41.34
CA VAL A 621 13.17 21.23 42.33
C VAL A 621 12.08 22.19 42.83
N ALA A 622 10.82 21.89 42.53
CA ALA A 622 9.71 22.64 43.09
C ALA A 622 9.82 22.53 44.63
N PRO A 623 9.76 23.64 45.39
CA PRO A 623 9.71 23.53 46.84
C PRO A 623 8.46 22.74 47.20
N SER A 624 8.67 21.66 47.94
CA SER A 624 7.62 20.85 48.53
C SER A 624 6.65 21.75 49.28
N ILE A 625 5.42 21.86 48.77
CA ILE A 625 4.30 22.42 49.51
C ILE A 625 4.07 21.52 50.73
N PRO A 626 4.04 22.04 51.97
CA PRO A 626 3.66 21.24 53.12
C PRO A 626 2.21 20.78 52.92
N GLN A 627 1.99 19.48 52.76
CA GLN A 627 0.65 18.92 52.80
C GLN A 627 0.15 18.97 54.25
N ASP A 628 -0.77 19.90 54.51
CA ASP A 628 -1.61 19.89 55.69
C ASP A 628 -2.47 18.62 55.73
N ASP A 629 -2.54 18.06 56.94
CA ASP A 629 -3.28 16.88 57.35
C ASP A 629 -4.74 16.88 56.87
N LYS A 630 -5.18 15.77 56.27
CA LYS A 630 -6.50 15.16 56.48
C LYS A 630 -6.54 13.69 56.05
N PRO A 631 -7.36 12.85 56.72
CA PRO A 631 -7.06 11.43 56.90
C PRO A 631 -7.52 10.54 55.75
N ALA A 632 -6.74 9.50 55.47
CA ALA A 632 -7.09 8.42 54.56
C ALA A 632 -8.17 7.49 55.16
N PRO A 633 -9.14 6.99 54.37
CA PRO A 633 -9.95 5.86 54.79
C PRO A 633 -9.20 4.54 54.52
N SER A 634 -9.27 3.70 55.54
CA SER A 634 -8.68 2.38 55.72
C SER A 634 -8.96 1.37 54.60
N TRP A 635 -7.93 0.63 54.17
CA TRP A 635 -8.06 -0.77 53.81
C TRP A 635 -6.90 -1.60 54.39
N LYS A 636 -7.27 -2.73 54.98
CA LYS A 636 -6.54 -3.50 55.98
C LYS A 636 -5.33 -4.25 55.41
N GLN A 637 -4.25 -4.26 56.19
CA GLN A 637 -3.14 -5.22 56.12
C GLN A 637 -3.62 -6.64 56.38
N LEU A 638 -2.99 -7.60 55.69
CA LEU A 638 -2.71 -8.94 56.22
C LEU A 638 -1.21 -9.18 56.09
N SER A 639 -0.63 -9.59 57.21
CA SER A 639 0.78 -9.61 57.57
C SER A 639 1.45 -10.98 57.36
N ASN A 640 2.80 -10.96 57.49
CA ASN A 640 3.77 -12.02 57.84
C ASN A 640 4.75 -12.30 56.67
N GLY A 641 6.09 -12.22 56.77
CA GLY A 641 7.10 -12.07 57.83
C GLY A 641 8.50 -12.01 57.16
N PRO A 642 9.64 -12.24 57.85
CA PRO A 642 10.53 -11.17 58.32
C PRO A 642 11.90 -11.00 57.60
N HIS A 643 12.45 -9.79 57.76
CA HIS A 643 13.86 -9.38 57.88
C HIS A 643 14.95 -9.91 56.94
N ALA A 644 15.59 -8.97 56.23
CA ALA A 644 17.05 -8.84 56.22
C ALA A 644 17.45 -7.36 56.05
N GLN A 645 18.15 -6.82 57.05
CA GLN A 645 18.82 -5.52 57.01
C GLN A 645 20.11 -5.65 56.19
N ALA A 646 20.38 -4.68 55.32
CA ALA A 646 21.72 -4.37 54.87
C ALA A 646 21.82 -2.84 54.69
N GLU A 647 22.67 -2.23 55.50
CA GLU A 647 23.04 -0.82 55.47
C GLU A 647 23.96 -0.49 54.28
N ALA A 648 23.85 0.78 53.86
CA ALA A 648 24.85 1.63 53.22
C ALA A 648 25.28 1.30 51.78
N VAL A 649 25.17 2.28 50.89
CA VAL A 649 26.22 3.28 50.62
C VAL A 649 25.62 4.31 49.65
N ASP A 650 25.60 5.58 50.07
CA ASP A 650 25.37 6.73 49.18
C ASP A 650 26.53 6.86 48.19
N PRO A 651 26.29 6.90 46.86
CA PRO A 651 27.25 7.42 45.93
C PRO A 651 27.02 8.92 45.76
N LEU A 652 28.00 9.68 46.26
CA LEU A 652 28.38 11.04 45.90
C LEU A 652 27.68 11.58 44.64
N SER A 653 26.92 12.66 44.84
CA SER A 653 26.39 13.55 43.81
C SER A 653 27.51 14.07 42.91
N HIS A 654 27.57 13.56 41.68
CA HIS A 654 28.27 14.20 40.60
C HIS A 654 27.32 15.25 40.00
N ASP A 655 27.57 16.53 40.26
CA ASP A 655 26.92 17.64 39.56
C ASP A 655 27.40 17.65 38.09
N GLY A 656 26.78 16.80 37.27
CA GLY A 656 26.83 16.88 35.82
C GLY A 656 25.65 17.71 35.33
N GLU A 657 25.92 18.81 34.63
CA GLU A 657 24.89 19.67 34.05
C GLU A 657 24.08 18.91 32.99
N ASP A 658 22.91 18.42 33.39
CA ASP A 658 22.00 17.66 32.52
C ASP A 658 21.26 18.60 31.55
N GLN A 659 21.78 18.74 30.33
CA GLN A 659 21.21 19.54 29.24
C GLN A 659 20.50 18.62 28.23
N SER A 660 19.34 18.07 28.59
CA SER A 660 18.49 17.32 27.64
C SER A 660 17.61 18.28 26.82
N TRP A 661 17.27 17.90 25.58
CA TRP A 661 16.48 18.71 24.65
C TRP A 661 15.12 18.06 24.36
N PHE A 662 14.06 18.85 24.16
CA PHE A 662 12.72 18.34 23.84
C PHE A 662 12.19 18.94 22.54
N MET A 663 11.65 18.09 21.66
CA MET A 663 11.04 18.49 20.40
C MET A 663 9.56 18.11 20.43
N GLU A 664 8.68 19.10 20.32
CA GLU A 664 7.24 18.90 20.29
C GLU A 664 6.69 19.28 18.91
N ILE A 665 5.97 18.35 18.27
CA ILE A 665 5.25 18.61 17.03
C ILE A 665 3.85 19.08 17.44
N SER A 666 3.52 20.35 17.19
CA SER A 666 2.17 20.86 17.50
C SER A 666 1.14 20.30 16.52
N SER A 667 0.18 19.52 17.04
CA SER A 667 -1.11 19.07 16.49
C SER A 667 -1.32 18.96 14.96
N MET A 668 -1.73 17.76 14.51
CA MET A 668 -2.11 17.35 13.13
C MET A 668 -1.08 17.72 12.02
N PRO A 669 -0.47 16.73 11.35
CA PRO A 669 0.41 17.00 10.21
C PRO A 669 -0.28 17.95 9.20
N PRO A 670 0.40 18.99 8.69
CA PRO A 670 -0.24 20.00 7.83
C PRO A 670 -0.83 19.45 6.55
N PHE A 671 -0.37 18.27 6.10
CA PHE A 671 -0.96 17.61 4.94
C PHE A 671 -2.39 17.11 5.19
N LEU A 672 -2.85 17.09 6.45
CA LEU A 672 -4.23 16.84 6.85
C LEU A 672 -5.02 18.12 7.15
N SER A 673 -4.37 19.27 7.36
CA SER A 673 -5.03 20.56 7.62
C SER A 673 -5.14 21.36 6.32
N SER A 674 -6.26 21.22 5.61
CA SER A 674 -6.58 22.09 4.49
C SER A 674 -6.94 23.50 4.99
N TYR A 675 -5.96 24.39 5.07
CA TYR A 675 -6.17 25.83 4.91
C TYR A 675 -5.05 26.35 4.00
N GLY A 676 -5.30 26.28 2.70
CA GLY A 676 -4.53 27.06 1.73
C GLY A 676 -4.95 28.52 1.87
N GLU A 677 -3.98 29.38 2.16
CA GLU A 677 -4.14 30.83 1.95
C GLU A 677 -4.39 31.07 0.46
N GLY A 678 -5.61 31.54 0.13
CA GLY A 678 -5.97 31.98 -1.21
C GLY A 678 -7.45 31.88 -1.51
N GLY A 679 -8.25 32.83 -0.99
CA GLY A 679 -9.58 33.16 -1.51
C GLY A 679 -10.76 32.53 -0.76
N MET A 680 -11.50 33.41 -0.07
CA MET A 680 -12.79 33.15 0.59
C MET A 680 -13.79 32.48 -0.35
N VAL A 681 -14.53 31.49 0.15
CA VAL A 681 -16.00 31.49 0.36
C VAL A 681 -16.24 30.50 1.49
N ALA A 682 -16.74 31.01 2.63
CA ALA A 682 -17.21 30.20 3.72
C ALA A 682 -18.57 29.61 3.35
N GLU A 683 -18.74 28.29 3.45
CA GLU A 683 -20.07 27.71 3.58
C GLU A 683 -20.18 26.97 4.92
N SER A 684 -21.11 27.49 5.71
CA SER A 684 -21.48 27.08 7.05
C SER A 684 -22.25 25.77 7.03
N TRP A 685 -21.72 24.69 7.61
CA TRP A 685 -22.57 23.59 8.07
C TRP A 685 -22.00 22.97 9.36
N LEU A 686 -22.88 22.89 10.37
CA LEU A 686 -22.80 22.21 11.67
C LEU A 686 -22.32 23.02 12.88
N GLN A 687 -23.16 23.99 13.29
CA GLN A 687 -23.42 24.25 14.70
C GLN A 687 -24.49 23.27 15.21
N TRP A 688 -24.22 22.56 16.30
CA TRP A 688 -25.24 21.99 17.19
C TRP A 688 -24.80 22.27 18.63
N GLU A 689 -25.33 23.34 19.21
CA GLU A 689 -25.49 23.49 20.65
C GLU A 689 -26.93 23.15 21.01
N GLY A 690 -27.11 22.42 22.11
CA GLY A 690 -28.42 22.06 22.65
C GLY A 690 -28.26 21.16 23.86
N LEU A 691 -27.79 21.74 24.96
CA LEU A 691 -28.09 21.24 26.31
C LEU A 691 -29.37 21.95 26.76
N ASP A 692 -30.45 21.17 26.87
CA ASP A 692 -31.36 21.16 28.01
C ASP A 692 -31.65 19.68 28.34
#